data_AF-A0A970EHT8-F1
#
_entry.id   AF-A0A970EHT8-F1
#
_cell.length_a   1.000
_cell.length_b   1.000
_cell.length_c   1.000
_cell.angle_alpha   90.00
_cell.angle_beta   90.00
_cell.angle_gamma   90.00
#
_symmetry.space_group_name_H-M   'P 1'
#
loop_
_entity.id
_entity.type
_entity.pdbx_description
1 polymer ?
#
loop_
_entity_poly.entity_id
_entity_poly.type
_entity_poly.pdbx_seq_one_letter_code
_entity_poly.pdbx_strand_id
1 'polypeptide(L)'
;MKNLIKRVLGLLVAFTVGFGVIPMSAFADNDIPYTVLFTWNFTTSRRFYSQKVSGNSGTVVSWGDYRATFLAFPIPQDSGDAKFVIKDENMVFDNGRVEGQAPTITIKTIDGDELVNIYNRGLSSSQEDKETQRLLESLIASGVEAGTFSTLYSNNSEILDLSGYIQNAKQNNKKYIGFYLTCRSEDGAKIDEGIVNFVSPTLSPPPVFEENKAFKIEIEPALIKVGESVTITPNISPEKVNIISISSKDENIAQARVQDNKIIILGKSVGFCDIVLTAKYENTEKKESFKVMVTNNSQNQKLESISLIKDYTALPIIMDLSYPDEKSYRQISRAVNDLRQDFSLVCGGISQKDIPIDDTPQKQAQRLSQAKAGTVPRLFYGAENEIENAIIVGEIESSGIIKDIALSGKFDEAANILGKWEGYAIKMIKDPIPNVKNALVIAGSDARGTIYGIYYLSQYLGVSPWYWWSDVPVRIKANVTYNEDVVINPGPSVKYRGIFINDEERLVDWAEEHFPNDVAHDGTKINGPNEYIYRHLFEAILRTGGNTLWPAMHEYTTAFNYDLDTDNIPKNAKAADEYGIIMSTSHCEILLRNNVGEWQKWYNENKAKYNIQGSDYNAAYDYTLNKAAILAYWKERVLTNRHFENIFVLGIRGVHDGAPRYANLQGA
;
A
#
# COMPACT_ATOMS: atom_id res chain seq x y z
N MET A 1 -4.26 -29.74 1.59
CA MET A 1 -4.13 -28.30 1.95
C MET A 1 -2.81 -27.95 2.63
N LYS A 2 -2.32 -28.66 3.66
CA LYS A 2 -0.98 -28.37 4.25
C LYS A 2 0.23 -28.58 3.32
N ASN A 3 0.12 -29.41 2.27
CA ASN A 3 1.18 -29.59 1.26
C ASN A 3 1.05 -28.68 0.02
N LEU A 4 0.00 -27.88 -0.09
CA LEU A 4 -0.14 -26.86 -1.15
C LEU A 4 0.40 -25.50 -0.67
N ILE A 5 0.42 -25.27 0.66
CA ILE A 5 1.01 -24.09 1.30
C ILE A 5 2.55 -24.09 1.22
N LYS A 6 3.20 -25.25 1.07
CA LYS A 6 4.67 -25.34 0.89
C LYS A 6 5.17 -25.10 -0.55
N ARG A 7 4.28 -25.03 -1.54
CA ARG A 7 4.67 -24.77 -2.95
C ARG A 7 4.21 -23.41 -3.49
N VAL A 8 3.53 -22.60 -2.67
CA VAL A 8 3.04 -21.25 -3.05
C VAL A 8 3.80 -20.12 -2.34
N LEU A 9 4.82 -20.44 -1.54
CA LEU A 9 5.71 -19.46 -0.88
C LEU A 9 7.07 -19.27 -1.60
N GLY A 10 7.11 -19.53 -2.92
CA GLY A 10 8.32 -19.44 -3.74
C GLY A 10 8.42 -18.22 -4.66
N LEU A 11 7.42 -17.34 -4.71
CA LEU A 11 7.49 -16.11 -5.49
C LEU A 11 6.63 -15.04 -4.83
N LEU A 12 7.25 -14.16 -4.04
CA LEU A 12 6.90 -12.74 -4.02
C LEU A 12 7.95 -11.92 -3.21
N VAL A 13 8.30 -10.77 -3.81
CA VAL A 13 8.96 -9.57 -3.26
C VAL A 13 10.50 -9.51 -3.25
N ALA A 14 11.03 -8.86 -4.30
CA ALA A 14 11.90 -7.69 -4.13
C ALA A 14 11.87 -6.81 -5.40
N PHE A 15 11.05 -5.76 -5.37
CA PHE A 15 11.24 -4.57 -6.22
C PHE A 15 11.19 -3.37 -5.27
N THR A 16 12.32 -2.66 -5.09
CA THR A 16 12.34 -1.23 -4.76
C THR A 16 13.77 -0.63 -4.80
N VAL A 17 13.90 0.39 -5.66
CA VAL A 17 14.62 1.68 -5.60
C VAL A 17 16.15 1.77 -5.32
N GLY A 18 16.82 2.54 -6.20
CA GLY A 18 17.44 3.81 -5.76
C GLY A 18 18.94 3.82 -5.46
N PHE A 19 19.72 4.38 -6.40
CA PHE A 19 21.04 4.93 -6.08
C PHE A 19 20.87 6.26 -5.32
N GLY A 20 20.69 6.17 -4.00
CA GLY A 20 20.91 7.27 -3.07
C GLY A 20 22.25 7.06 -2.38
N VAL A 21 23.31 7.73 -2.83
CA VAL A 21 24.58 7.77 -2.10
C VAL A 21 24.40 8.74 -0.94
N ILE A 22 24.28 8.21 0.28
CA ILE A 22 24.39 9.01 1.50
C ILE A 22 25.86 9.50 1.59
N PRO A 23 26.15 10.79 1.79
CA PRO A 23 27.50 11.26 2.07
C PRO A 23 27.98 10.64 3.40
N MET A 24 29.00 9.79 3.35
CA MET A 24 29.45 9.02 4.51
C MET A 24 30.20 9.85 5.57
N SER A 25 30.46 11.14 5.31
CA SER A 25 31.02 12.06 6.30
C SER A 25 30.15 12.18 7.56
N ALA A 26 28.85 11.88 7.47
CA ALA A 26 27.96 11.84 8.63
C ALA A 26 28.20 10.66 9.60
N PHE A 27 28.91 9.60 9.18
CA PHE A 27 29.17 8.41 10.00
C PHE A 27 30.46 8.51 10.83
N ALA A 28 31.47 9.27 10.37
CA ALA A 28 32.73 9.44 11.09
C ALA A 28 32.55 10.19 12.43
N ASP A 29 31.60 11.14 12.47
CA ASP A 29 31.49 12.12 13.55
C ASP A 29 30.39 11.86 14.60
N ASN A 30 29.44 10.95 14.36
CA ASN A 30 28.18 10.96 15.15
C ASN A 30 27.88 9.74 16.05
N ASP A 31 28.83 8.84 16.33
CA ASP A 31 28.64 7.71 17.28
C ASP A 31 27.29 6.97 17.11
N ILE A 32 26.81 6.79 15.87
CA ILE A 32 25.50 6.20 15.58
C ILE A 32 25.62 4.67 15.43
N PRO A 33 24.80 3.85 16.11
CA PRO A 33 24.96 2.39 16.14
C PRO A 33 24.27 1.73 14.93
N TYR A 34 24.86 1.83 13.74
CA TYR A 34 24.40 1.08 12.57
C TYR A 34 25.35 -0.08 12.24
N THR A 35 24.78 -1.24 11.91
CA THR A 35 25.53 -2.33 11.24
C THR A 35 25.73 -1.94 9.78
N VAL A 36 26.96 -2.01 9.30
CA VAL A 36 27.32 -1.64 7.93
C VAL A 36 27.69 -2.90 7.17
N LEU A 37 26.93 -3.19 6.11
CA LEU A 37 27.14 -4.35 5.24
C LEU A 37 27.62 -3.89 3.86
N PHE A 38 28.75 -4.41 3.41
CA PHE A 38 29.24 -4.26 2.04
C PHE A 38 29.47 -5.63 1.42
N THR A 39 28.87 -5.87 0.26
CA THR A 39 29.08 -7.08 -0.53
C THR A 39 29.72 -6.72 -1.86
N TRP A 40 30.85 -7.36 -2.19
CA TRP A 40 31.49 -7.23 -3.50
C TRP A 40 31.36 -8.53 -4.28
N ASN A 41 30.78 -8.43 -5.48
CA ASN A 41 30.76 -9.52 -6.46
C ASN A 41 31.81 -9.22 -7.53
N PHE A 42 32.81 -10.08 -7.66
CA PHE A 42 33.77 -10.02 -8.76
C PHE A 42 33.26 -10.91 -9.89
N THR A 43 32.33 -10.38 -10.68
CA THR A 43 31.94 -10.92 -11.99
C THR A 43 31.66 -9.75 -12.93
N THR A 44 31.91 -9.94 -14.22
CA THR A 44 31.79 -8.93 -15.29
C THR A 44 30.36 -8.42 -15.56
N SER A 45 29.45 -8.50 -14.58
CA SER A 45 28.09 -7.95 -14.65
C SER A 45 27.77 -7.18 -13.37
N ARG A 46 27.76 -5.85 -13.49
CA ARG A 46 27.49 -4.88 -12.42
C ARG A 46 26.15 -5.14 -11.73
N ARG A 47 26.16 -5.50 -10.44
CA ARG A 47 25.12 -5.14 -9.46
C ARG A 47 25.72 -5.04 -8.05
N PHE A 48 25.64 -3.85 -7.46
CA PHE A 48 25.86 -3.62 -6.03
C PHE A 48 24.49 -3.62 -5.34
N TYR A 49 24.37 -4.32 -4.22
CA TYR A 49 23.19 -4.22 -3.35
C TYR A 49 23.65 -3.75 -1.98
N SER A 50 23.26 -2.53 -1.59
CA SER A 50 23.28 -2.11 -0.19
C SER A 50 21.86 -2.24 0.35
N GLN A 51 21.64 -3.15 1.29
CA GLN A 51 20.36 -3.22 2.00
C GLN A 51 20.47 -2.43 3.29
N LYS A 52 19.58 -1.44 3.48
CA LYS A 52 19.39 -0.81 4.80
C LYS A 52 18.58 -1.80 5.64
N VAL A 53 19.25 -2.52 6.53
CA VAL A 53 18.61 -3.47 7.44
C VAL A 53 18.16 -2.71 8.69
N SER A 54 16.85 -2.57 8.90
CA SER A 54 16.30 -2.12 10.17
C SER A 54 16.19 -3.31 11.12
N GLY A 55 17.04 -3.37 12.15
CA GLY A 55 17.01 -4.41 13.19
C GLY A 55 18.33 -5.18 13.35
N ASN A 56 18.40 -6.03 14.36
CA ASN A 56 19.61 -6.76 14.80
C ASN A 56 19.86 -8.07 14.03
N SER A 57 19.38 -8.24 12.80
CA SER A 57 19.59 -9.46 12.00
C SER A 57 19.53 -9.16 10.51
N GLY A 58 20.45 -9.72 9.72
CA GLY A 58 20.54 -9.52 8.28
C GLY A 58 20.67 -10.83 7.50
N THR A 59 20.09 -10.85 6.29
CA THR A 59 20.16 -11.96 5.33
C THR A 59 20.80 -11.44 4.03
N VAL A 60 21.77 -12.17 3.48
CA VAL A 60 22.46 -11.80 2.23
C VAL A 60 22.22 -12.85 1.15
N VAL A 61 21.85 -12.40 -0.06
CA VAL A 61 21.67 -13.25 -1.27
C VAL A 61 22.45 -12.64 -2.44
N SER A 62 23.32 -13.39 -3.12
CA SER A 62 24.02 -12.92 -4.34
C SER A 62 24.51 -14.05 -5.28
N TRP A 63 25.04 -13.67 -6.46
CA TRP A 63 25.47 -14.54 -7.58
C TRP A 63 26.91 -14.17 -8.06
N GLY A 64 27.80 -15.14 -8.34
CA GLY A 64 29.11 -14.92 -9.01
C GLY A 64 30.31 -15.79 -8.57
N ASP A 65 31.45 -15.66 -9.28
CA ASP A 65 32.64 -16.57 -9.25
C ASP A 65 33.69 -16.26 -8.16
N TYR A 66 33.77 -15.02 -7.64
CA TYR A 66 34.63 -14.64 -6.52
C TYR A 66 33.86 -13.75 -5.54
N ARG A 67 33.93 -14.06 -4.24
CA ARG A 67 33.22 -13.30 -3.19
C ARG A 67 34.16 -12.77 -2.12
N ALA A 68 34.01 -11.47 -1.84
CA ALA A 68 34.47 -10.82 -0.62
C ALA A 68 33.26 -10.13 0.02
N THR A 69 32.84 -10.58 1.19
CA THR A 69 31.79 -9.89 1.97
C THR A 69 32.42 -9.25 3.18
N PHE A 70 32.17 -7.94 3.36
CA PHE A 70 32.61 -7.20 4.53
C PHE A 70 31.41 -6.80 5.38
N LEU A 71 31.43 -7.18 6.65
CA LEU A 71 30.43 -6.77 7.64
C LEU A 71 31.13 -6.01 8.75
N ALA A 72 30.70 -4.78 9.06
CA ALA A 72 31.18 -4.05 10.23
C ALA A 72 30.06 -3.80 11.24
N PHE A 73 30.36 -4.07 12.51
CA PHE A 73 29.46 -3.86 13.64
C PHE A 73 30.09 -2.85 14.60
N PRO A 74 29.31 -1.92 15.16
CA PRO A 74 29.79 -1.03 16.21
C PRO A 74 30.15 -1.85 17.45
N ILE A 75 31.23 -1.47 18.13
CA ILE A 75 31.64 -2.16 19.37
C ILE A 75 30.64 -1.82 20.48
N PRO A 76 30.00 -2.82 21.12
CA PRO A 76 29.04 -2.57 22.19
C PRO A 76 29.68 -1.83 23.37
N GLN A 77 28.99 -0.86 23.97
CA GLN A 77 29.52 -0.12 25.12
C GLN A 77 29.68 -1.02 26.36
N ASP A 78 28.75 -1.95 26.59
CA ASP A 78 28.80 -2.89 27.71
C ASP A 78 29.68 -4.11 27.40
N SER A 79 30.44 -4.59 28.38
CA SER A 79 31.42 -5.68 28.26
C SER A 79 30.84 -7.10 28.43
N GLY A 80 29.55 -7.28 28.14
CA GLY A 80 28.89 -8.60 28.26
C GLY A 80 29.22 -9.54 27.10
N ASP A 81 29.18 -10.85 27.38
CA ASP A 81 29.44 -11.97 26.45
C ASP A 81 28.74 -11.80 25.08
N ALA A 82 29.39 -11.15 24.12
CA ALA A 82 28.87 -11.02 22.78
C ALA A 82 29.21 -12.28 21.99
N LYS A 83 28.24 -13.18 21.89
CA LYS A 83 28.32 -14.40 21.08
C LYS A 83 27.67 -14.13 19.73
N PHE A 84 28.40 -14.39 18.65
CA PHE A 84 27.84 -14.40 17.30
C PHE A 84 27.50 -15.84 16.93
N VAL A 85 26.26 -16.07 16.49
CA VAL A 85 25.84 -17.38 16.00
C VAL A 85 25.79 -17.31 14.48
N ILE A 86 26.64 -18.10 13.81
CA ILE A 86 26.49 -18.34 12.37
C ILE A 86 25.53 -19.51 12.23
N LYS A 87 24.32 -19.23 11.74
CA LYS A 87 23.32 -20.25 11.45
C LYS A 87 23.39 -20.62 9.98
N ASP A 88 23.89 -21.81 9.69
CA ASP A 88 23.71 -22.47 8.40
C ASP A 88 22.28 -23.03 8.33
N GLU A 89 21.35 -22.20 7.90
CA GLU A 89 20.01 -22.66 7.51
C GLU A 89 19.91 -22.58 5.98
N ASN A 90 20.55 -23.56 5.31
CA ASN A 90 20.50 -23.89 3.88
C ASN A 90 21.44 -23.11 2.94
N MET A 91 22.74 -23.42 2.94
CA MET A 91 23.53 -23.32 1.69
C MET A 91 23.14 -24.46 0.73
N VAL A 92 22.26 -24.18 -0.23
CA VAL A 92 21.92 -25.12 -1.32
C VAL A 92 22.75 -24.76 -2.54
N PHE A 93 23.81 -25.53 -2.81
CA PHE A 93 24.54 -25.45 -4.07
C PHE A 93 23.81 -26.29 -5.11
N ASP A 94 23.07 -25.66 -6.01
CA ASP A 94 22.40 -26.41 -7.09
C ASP A 94 23.42 -26.76 -8.18
N ASN A 95 23.46 -28.04 -8.55
CA ASN A 95 24.40 -28.72 -9.45
C ASN A 95 25.82 -29.03 -8.91
N GLY A 96 25.96 -30.26 -8.39
CA GLY A 96 27.12 -31.13 -8.62
C GLY A 96 28.46 -30.70 -7.99
N ARG A 97 28.83 -31.36 -6.88
CA ARG A 97 30.19 -31.46 -6.30
C ARG A 97 31.26 -30.53 -6.90
N VAL A 98 31.48 -29.40 -6.23
CA VAL A 98 32.79 -28.74 -6.25
C VAL A 98 33.56 -29.27 -5.04
N GLU A 99 34.55 -30.13 -5.27
CA GLU A 99 35.58 -30.43 -4.27
C GLU A 99 36.48 -29.19 -4.18
N GLY A 100 36.13 -28.24 -3.31
CA GLY A 100 36.86 -26.99 -3.11
C GLY A 100 36.96 -26.61 -1.64
N GLN A 101 37.97 -25.81 -1.26
CA GLN A 101 38.24 -25.44 0.12
C GLN A 101 37.06 -24.67 0.77
N ALA A 102 36.87 -24.90 2.08
CA ALA A 102 35.85 -24.21 2.88
C ALA A 102 36.06 -22.67 2.86
N PRO A 103 34.98 -21.87 2.96
CA PRO A 103 35.07 -20.41 3.03
C PRO A 103 35.93 -19.99 4.23
N THR A 104 36.80 -19.00 4.03
CA THR A 104 37.64 -18.45 5.09
C THR A 104 37.01 -17.18 5.65
N ILE A 105 36.82 -17.14 6.96
CA ILE A 105 36.36 -15.97 7.71
C ILE A 105 37.58 -15.33 8.39
N THR A 106 37.78 -14.03 8.19
CA THR A 106 38.81 -13.23 8.85
C THR A 106 38.14 -12.12 9.66
N ILE A 107 38.57 -11.91 10.91
CA ILE A 107 38.00 -10.89 11.80
C ILE A 107 39.03 -9.77 11.99
N LYS A 108 38.62 -8.52 11.81
CA LYS A 108 39.49 -7.33 11.97
C LYS A 108 38.79 -6.23 12.77
N THR A 109 39.48 -5.61 13.71
CA THR A 109 38.99 -4.40 14.40
C THR A 109 39.39 -3.16 13.60
N ILE A 110 38.46 -2.26 13.31
CA ILE A 110 38.71 -1.09 12.44
C ILE A 110 38.15 0.21 13.07
N ASP A 111 38.69 1.35 12.64
CA ASP A 111 38.17 2.67 13.00
C ASP A 111 37.25 3.26 11.91
N GLY A 112 36.63 4.41 12.20
CA GLY A 112 35.66 5.04 11.31
C GLY A 112 36.26 5.54 10.01
N ASP A 113 37.49 6.07 10.06
CA ASP A 113 38.19 6.55 8.85
C ASP A 113 38.62 5.38 7.96
N GLU A 114 39.06 4.26 8.56
CA GLU A 114 39.37 3.02 7.84
C GLU A 114 38.11 2.43 7.18
N LEU A 115 36.95 2.46 7.86
CA LEU A 115 35.66 2.04 7.31
C LEU A 115 35.23 2.90 6.10
N VAL A 116 35.37 4.23 6.20
CA VAL A 116 35.06 5.17 5.11
C VAL A 116 36.00 4.98 3.93
N ASN A 117 37.29 4.71 4.18
CA ASN A 117 38.27 4.42 3.14
C ASN A 117 37.98 3.09 2.42
N ILE A 118 37.60 2.04 3.13
CA ILE A 118 37.20 0.75 2.55
C ILE A 118 35.98 0.93 1.65
N TYR A 119 34.98 1.68 2.09
CA TYR A 119 33.78 1.98 1.31
C TYR A 119 34.08 2.79 0.04
N ASN A 120 34.79 3.91 0.16
CA ASN A 120 35.06 4.80 -0.95
C ASN A 120 35.93 4.14 -2.03
N ARG A 121 36.88 3.29 -1.64
CA ARG A 121 37.75 2.56 -2.58
C ARG A 121 37.05 1.39 -3.28
N GLY A 122 35.95 0.88 -2.71
CA GLY A 122 35.07 -0.10 -3.38
C GLY A 122 34.15 0.49 -4.45
N LEU A 123 33.90 1.80 -4.41
CA LEU A 123 33.08 2.49 -5.41
C LEU A 123 33.89 2.91 -6.66
N SER A 124 35.22 2.96 -6.58
CA SER A 124 36.08 3.54 -7.63
C SER A 124 36.62 2.55 -8.68
N SER A 125 36.31 1.25 -8.63
CA SER A 125 36.97 0.27 -9.50
C SER A 125 36.28 0.13 -10.87
N SER A 126 36.63 0.99 -11.82
CA SER A 126 36.39 0.78 -13.25
C SER A 126 37.61 0.21 -14.01
N GLN A 127 38.74 -0.06 -13.33
CA GLN A 127 39.91 -0.73 -13.89
C GLN A 127 40.59 -1.68 -12.87
N GLU A 128 40.93 -2.88 -13.37
CA GLU A 128 41.83 -3.93 -12.85
C GLU A 128 41.47 -4.78 -11.59
N ASP A 129 41.14 -6.05 -11.83
CA ASP A 129 41.01 -7.14 -10.84
C ASP A 129 42.27 -7.42 -9.99
N LYS A 130 43.47 -6.99 -10.44
CA LYS A 130 44.74 -7.35 -9.79
C LYS A 130 45.14 -6.44 -8.64
N GLU A 131 44.79 -5.16 -8.68
CA GLU A 131 45.08 -4.23 -7.57
C GLU A 131 44.15 -4.50 -6.37
N THR A 132 42.87 -4.76 -6.62
CA THR A 132 41.90 -5.12 -5.58
C THR A 132 42.26 -6.45 -4.92
N GLN A 133 42.75 -7.44 -5.69
CA GLN A 133 43.24 -8.71 -5.15
C GLN A 133 44.50 -8.53 -4.26
N ARG A 134 45.50 -7.76 -4.71
CA ARG A 134 46.69 -7.42 -3.89
C ARG A 134 46.33 -6.61 -2.65
N LEU A 135 45.31 -5.76 -2.75
CA LEU A 135 44.79 -4.96 -1.64
C LEU A 135 44.16 -5.87 -0.58
N LEU A 136 43.32 -6.83 -1.00
CA LEU A 136 42.76 -7.88 -0.14
C LEU A 136 43.87 -8.68 0.54
N GLU A 137 44.88 -9.12 -0.21
CA GLU A 137 46.04 -9.83 0.34
C GLU A 137 46.83 -8.97 1.34
N SER A 138 46.95 -7.65 1.13
CA SER A 138 47.60 -6.73 2.09
C SER A 138 46.76 -6.43 3.34
N LEU A 139 45.42 -6.41 3.19
CA LEU A 139 44.49 -6.24 4.31
C LEU A 139 44.41 -7.49 5.18
N ILE A 140 44.51 -8.67 4.55
CA ILE A 140 44.67 -9.96 5.24
C ILE A 140 46.02 -10.01 5.95
N ALA A 141 47.11 -9.58 5.30
CA ALA A 141 48.47 -9.59 5.87
C ALA A 141 48.70 -8.55 7.00
N SER A 142 47.82 -7.55 7.14
CA SER A 142 47.94 -6.49 8.17
C SER A 142 47.00 -6.66 9.37
N GLY A 143 46.14 -7.69 9.35
CA GLY A 143 45.27 -8.06 10.47
C GLY A 143 45.88 -9.15 11.34
N VAL A 144 45.43 -9.25 12.59
CA VAL A 144 45.67 -10.44 13.41
C VAL A 144 44.85 -11.57 12.77
N GLU A 145 45.52 -12.60 12.28
CA GLU A 145 44.91 -13.76 11.61
C GLU A 145 44.08 -14.56 12.64
N ALA A 146 42.79 -14.24 12.72
CA ALA A 146 41.84 -14.86 13.63
C ALA A 146 41.32 -16.18 13.06
N GLY A 147 42.20 -17.16 12.83
CA GLY A 147 41.86 -18.55 12.52
C GLY A 147 41.25 -18.81 11.14
N THR A 148 41.79 -19.80 10.43
CA THR A 148 41.14 -20.40 9.26
C THR A 148 40.09 -21.40 9.74
N PHE A 149 38.80 -21.10 9.57
CA PHE A 149 37.72 -22.04 9.91
C PHE A 149 37.44 -22.96 8.73
N SER A 150 38.13 -24.10 8.66
CA SER A 150 38.12 -24.98 7.47
C SER A 150 36.99 -26.02 7.43
N THR A 151 35.90 -25.88 8.18
CA THR A 151 34.84 -26.92 8.24
C THR A 151 33.43 -26.35 8.32
N LEU A 152 32.91 -25.84 7.20
CA LEU A 152 31.47 -25.54 7.02
C LEU A 152 30.82 -26.54 6.05
N TYR A 153 31.11 -27.84 6.23
CA TYR A 153 30.55 -28.93 5.40
C TYR A 153 29.50 -29.79 6.13
N SER A 154 29.02 -29.38 7.30
CA SER A 154 27.99 -30.11 8.04
C SER A 154 27.01 -29.14 8.68
N ASN A 155 25.71 -29.43 8.56
CA ASN A 155 24.51 -28.71 9.06
C ASN A 155 24.51 -28.34 10.57
N ASN A 156 25.59 -27.82 11.12
CA ASN A 156 25.74 -27.43 12.50
C ASN A 156 25.93 -25.91 12.57
N SER A 157 25.15 -25.25 13.42
CA SER A 157 25.35 -23.85 13.77
C SER A 157 26.61 -23.72 14.64
N GLU A 158 27.60 -22.95 14.22
CA GLU A 158 28.76 -22.62 15.04
C GLU A 158 28.57 -21.27 15.75
N ILE A 159 28.95 -21.21 17.02
CA ILE A 159 28.94 -19.99 17.83
C ILE A 159 30.37 -19.46 17.91
N LEU A 160 30.60 -18.30 17.31
CA LEU A 160 31.84 -17.54 17.43
C LEU A 160 31.78 -16.66 18.69
N ASP A 161 32.65 -16.93 19.65
CA ASP A 161 32.86 -16.07 20.81
C ASP A 161 33.81 -14.92 20.43
N LEU A 162 33.29 -13.69 20.50
CA LEU A 162 34.05 -12.49 20.13
C LEU A 162 34.56 -11.69 21.31
N SER A 163 34.38 -12.19 22.53
CA SER A 163 34.67 -11.46 23.76
C SER A 163 36.13 -10.98 23.81
N GLY A 164 37.08 -11.81 23.35
CA GLY A 164 38.50 -11.43 23.26
C GLY A 164 38.79 -10.34 22.21
N TYR A 165 38.11 -10.37 21.06
CA TYR A 165 38.27 -9.36 20.01
C TYR A 165 37.66 -8.03 20.41
N ILE A 166 36.52 -8.04 21.10
CA ILE A 166 35.89 -6.84 21.65
C ILE A 166 36.78 -6.20 22.71
N GLN A 167 37.38 -7.00 23.60
CA GLN A 167 38.33 -6.48 24.59
C GLN A 167 39.56 -5.84 23.92
N ASN A 168 40.14 -6.52 22.92
CA ASN A 168 41.27 -5.96 22.17
C ASN A 168 40.89 -4.68 21.42
N ALA A 169 39.72 -4.62 20.80
CA ALA A 169 39.24 -3.45 20.09
C ALA A 169 39.02 -2.25 21.01
N LYS A 170 38.46 -2.47 22.21
CA LYS A 170 38.32 -1.45 23.26
C LYS A 170 39.68 -0.95 23.76
N GLN A 171 40.64 -1.86 23.99
CA GLN A 171 42.00 -1.50 24.41
C GLN A 171 42.72 -0.64 23.36
N ASN A 172 42.45 -0.88 22.08
CA ASN A 172 43.06 -0.15 20.96
C ASN A 172 42.17 1.00 20.43
N ASN A 173 41.16 1.42 21.19
CA ASN A 173 40.26 2.53 20.89
C ASN A 173 39.61 2.47 19.49
N LYS A 174 39.34 1.25 19.01
CA LYS A 174 38.64 1.03 17.73
C LYS A 174 37.14 1.20 17.92
N LYS A 175 36.44 1.61 16.85
CA LYS A 175 34.99 1.89 16.87
C LYS A 175 34.15 0.72 16.34
N TYR A 176 34.73 -0.14 15.49
CA TYR A 176 34.00 -1.24 14.84
C TYR A 176 34.79 -2.55 14.84
N ILE A 177 34.04 -3.67 14.74
CA ILE A 177 34.57 -5.00 14.41
C ILE A 177 34.06 -5.37 13.03
N GLY A 178 35.00 -5.56 12.11
CA GLY A 178 34.81 -6.01 10.74
C GLY A 178 34.99 -7.52 10.60
N PHE A 179 34.16 -8.16 9.78
CA PHE A 179 34.28 -9.52 9.32
C PHE A 179 34.50 -9.52 7.83
N TYR A 180 35.48 -10.30 7.39
CA TYR A 180 35.82 -10.50 6.01
C TYR A 180 35.55 -11.95 5.67
N LEU A 181 34.64 -12.20 4.72
CA LEU A 181 34.32 -13.55 4.27
C LEU A 181 34.81 -13.71 2.84
N THR A 182 35.70 -14.68 2.62
CA THR A 182 36.22 -15.01 1.29
C THR A 182 35.90 -16.46 0.93
N CYS A 183 35.44 -16.68 -0.30
CA CYS A 183 35.23 -18.01 -0.86
C CYS A 183 35.82 -18.05 -2.28
N ARG A 184 36.56 -19.11 -2.59
CA ARG A 184 37.28 -19.29 -3.86
C ARG A 184 36.88 -20.62 -4.51
N SER A 185 36.48 -20.56 -5.77
CA SER A 185 36.38 -21.72 -6.67
C SER A 185 37.76 -21.98 -7.28
N GLU A 186 38.31 -23.19 -7.17
CA GLU A 186 39.64 -23.51 -7.73
C GLU A 186 39.61 -23.71 -9.26
N ASP A 187 38.42 -23.94 -9.81
CA ASP A 187 38.19 -24.47 -11.15
C ASP A 187 37.31 -23.54 -12.03
N GLY A 188 37.00 -22.33 -11.54
CA GLY A 188 36.22 -21.34 -12.30
C GLY A 188 34.74 -21.70 -12.45
N ALA A 189 34.25 -22.65 -11.66
CA ALA A 189 32.83 -23.00 -11.58
C ALA A 189 32.05 -21.90 -10.84
N LYS A 190 30.86 -21.57 -11.37
CA LYS A 190 29.90 -20.61 -10.78
C LYS A 190 29.36 -21.12 -9.45
N ILE A 191 29.34 -20.25 -8.45
CA ILE A 191 28.67 -20.49 -7.17
C ILE A 191 27.22 -19.99 -7.31
N ASP A 192 26.32 -20.90 -7.68
CA ASP A 192 24.88 -20.64 -7.77
C ASP A 192 24.24 -20.80 -6.38
N GLU A 193 23.88 -19.65 -5.80
CA GLU A 193 23.14 -19.42 -4.54
C GLU A 193 23.76 -19.93 -3.22
N GLY A 194 23.81 -19.02 -2.23
CA GLY A 194 24.16 -19.34 -0.85
C GLY A 194 23.62 -18.24 0.06
N ILE A 195 22.82 -18.63 1.05
CA ILE A 195 22.22 -17.73 2.04
C ILE A 195 23.04 -17.85 3.32
N VAL A 196 23.63 -16.74 3.79
CA VAL A 196 24.26 -16.68 5.13
C VAL A 196 23.41 -15.77 6.01
N ASN A 197 22.84 -16.33 7.08
CA ASN A 197 22.02 -15.61 8.04
C ASN A 197 22.87 -15.20 9.25
N PHE A 198 22.89 -13.90 9.56
CA PHE A 198 23.56 -13.36 10.74
C PHE A 198 22.52 -12.90 11.76
N VAL A 199 22.63 -13.40 13.00
CA VAL A 199 21.82 -12.95 14.14
C VAL A 199 22.73 -12.19 15.10
N SER A 200 22.57 -10.87 15.22
CA SER A 200 23.29 -10.05 16.20
C SER A 200 22.68 -10.28 17.60
N PRO A 201 23.49 -10.31 18.67
CA PRO A 201 22.95 -10.30 20.03
C PRO A 201 22.15 -9.02 20.26
N THR A 202 21.02 -9.17 20.94
CA THR A 202 20.05 -8.12 21.29
C THR A 202 20.70 -6.86 21.85
N LEU A 203 20.89 -5.86 21.00
CA LEU A 203 21.12 -4.48 21.39
C LEU A 203 19.76 -3.82 21.60
N SER A 204 19.54 -3.27 22.79
CA SER A 204 18.37 -2.43 23.11
C SER A 204 18.19 -1.35 22.03
N PRO A 205 16.95 -1.07 21.59
CA PRO A 205 16.71 -0.18 20.46
C PRO A 205 17.25 1.25 20.73
N PRO A 206 17.70 1.97 19.70
CA PRO A 206 18.19 3.34 19.83
C PRO A 206 17.07 4.27 20.34
N PRO A 207 17.41 5.46 20.90
CA PRO A 207 16.40 6.42 21.30
C PRO A 207 15.61 6.84 20.06
N VAL A 208 14.33 6.51 20.06
CA VAL A 208 13.34 7.01 19.12
C VAL A 208 13.38 8.54 19.23
N PHE A 209 13.61 9.25 18.12
CA PHE A 209 13.23 10.66 18.04
C PHE A 209 11.81 10.76 18.57
N GLU A 210 11.55 11.56 19.61
CA GLU A 210 10.22 11.70 20.22
C GLU A 210 9.19 12.15 19.16
N GLU A 211 8.67 11.21 18.38
CA GLU A 211 7.27 11.21 18.01
C GLU A 211 6.53 11.31 19.34
N ASN A 212 5.72 12.35 19.44
CA ASN A 212 4.87 12.68 20.59
C ASN A 212 4.55 11.47 21.46
N LYS A 213 4.57 11.65 22.79
CA LYS A 213 3.98 10.77 23.82
C LYS A 213 2.50 10.41 23.53
N ALA A 214 2.24 9.75 22.43
CA ALA A 214 0.95 9.41 21.90
C ALA A 214 0.70 7.97 22.32
N PHE A 215 0.01 7.83 23.44
CA PHE A 215 -0.56 6.54 23.79
C PHE A 215 -1.68 6.19 22.81
N LYS A 216 -1.82 4.89 22.55
CA LYS A 216 -2.75 4.31 21.58
C LYS A 216 -3.96 3.77 22.32
N ILE A 217 -5.14 4.02 21.77
CA ILE A 217 -6.41 3.46 22.22
C ILE A 217 -7.08 2.93 20.96
N GLU A 218 -7.40 1.65 20.95
CA GLU A 218 -8.17 1.02 19.88
C GLU A 218 -9.44 0.44 20.47
N ILE A 219 -10.56 0.76 19.83
CA ILE A 219 -11.89 0.30 20.24
C ILE A 219 -12.62 -0.18 19.01
N GLU A 220 -13.08 -1.42 19.09
CA GLU A 220 -13.95 -1.98 18.07
C GLU A 220 -15.37 -1.42 18.21
N PRO A 221 -16.08 -1.20 17.08
CA PRO A 221 -17.47 -0.81 17.13
C PRO A 221 -18.29 -1.86 17.88
N ALA A 222 -19.34 -1.42 18.57
CA ALA A 222 -20.15 -2.30 19.41
C ALA A 222 -21.60 -2.39 18.96
N LEU A 223 -22.20 -3.55 19.19
CA LEU A 223 -23.62 -3.81 19.03
C LEU A 223 -24.31 -3.84 20.40
N ILE A 224 -25.45 -3.18 20.51
CA ILE A 224 -26.29 -3.16 21.71
C ILE A 224 -27.75 -3.40 21.32
N LYS A 225 -28.49 -4.15 22.13
CA LYS A 225 -29.94 -4.26 22.00
C LYS A 225 -30.64 -3.20 22.85
N VAL A 226 -31.76 -2.67 22.38
CA VAL A 226 -32.56 -1.70 23.16
C VAL A 226 -32.89 -2.27 24.54
N GLY A 227 -32.55 -1.52 25.60
CA GLY A 227 -32.74 -1.93 26.99
C GLY A 227 -31.62 -2.81 27.57
N GLU A 228 -30.63 -3.20 26.77
CA GLU A 228 -29.48 -3.99 27.21
C GLU A 228 -28.22 -3.14 27.39
N SER A 229 -27.30 -3.62 28.23
CA SER A 229 -26.00 -3.02 28.44
C SER A 229 -24.86 -3.88 27.90
N VAL A 230 -23.88 -3.27 27.25
CA VAL A 230 -22.63 -3.93 26.85
C VAL A 230 -21.46 -3.41 27.68
N THR A 231 -20.47 -4.27 27.94
CA THR A 231 -19.18 -3.89 28.52
C THR A 231 -18.09 -4.07 27.48
N ILE A 232 -17.42 -2.98 27.12
CA ILE A 232 -16.34 -2.94 26.13
C ILE A 232 -15.01 -2.78 26.86
N THR A 233 -14.00 -3.54 26.44
CA THR A 233 -12.63 -3.43 26.95
C THR A 233 -11.74 -2.88 25.82
N PRO A 234 -11.38 -1.58 25.86
CA PRO A 234 -10.47 -0.99 24.88
C PRO A 234 -9.09 -1.66 24.91
N ASN A 235 -8.44 -1.74 23.75
CA ASN A 235 -7.02 -2.08 23.67
C ASN A 235 -6.20 -0.80 23.85
N ILE A 236 -5.38 -0.74 24.90
CA ILE A 236 -4.70 0.49 25.30
C ILE A 236 -3.21 0.24 25.46
N SER A 237 -2.38 1.13 24.92
CA SER A 237 -0.92 1.06 25.05
C SER A 237 -0.32 2.45 25.30
N PRO A 238 0.49 2.64 26.36
CA PRO A 238 0.88 1.64 27.37
C PRO A 238 -0.25 1.35 28.38
N GLU A 239 -0.17 0.25 29.14
CA GLU A 239 -1.21 -0.18 30.10
C GLU A 239 -1.55 0.86 31.19
N LYS A 240 -0.68 1.84 31.42
CA LYS A 240 -0.84 2.91 32.43
C LYS A 240 -1.82 4.02 32.05
N VAL A 241 -2.41 3.97 30.85
CA VAL A 241 -3.40 4.95 30.40
C VAL A 241 -4.71 4.76 31.18
N ASN A 242 -5.31 5.86 31.61
CA ASN A 242 -6.59 5.85 32.32
C ASN A 242 -7.68 6.50 31.46
N ILE A 243 -8.82 5.84 31.32
CA ILE A 243 -10.01 6.44 30.71
C ILE A 243 -10.72 7.25 31.79
N ILE A 244 -10.75 8.57 31.61
CA ILE A 244 -11.23 9.51 32.64
C ILE A 244 -12.70 9.88 32.45
N SER A 245 -13.20 9.86 31.22
CA SER A 245 -14.61 10.15 30.94
C SER A 245 -15.07 9.53 29.64
N ILE A 246 -16.38 9.33 29.56
CA ILE A 246 -17.08 8.93 28.34
C ILE A 246 -18.35 9.77 28.21
N SER A 247 -18.67 10.15 26.99
CA SER A 247 -19.87 10.92 26.69
C SER A 247 -20.46 10.47 25.36
N SER A 248 -21.79 10.43 25.30
CA SER A 248 -22.54 10.39 24.06
C SER A 248 -23.42 11.63 24.00
N LYS A 249 -23.55 12.23 22.82
CA LYS A 249 -24.57 13.27 22.57
C LYS A 249 -25.87 12.66 22.01
N ASP A 250 -25.86 11.38 21.69
CA ASP A 250 -26.99 10.70 21.07
C ASP A 250 -28.03 10.32 22.11
N GLU A 251 -29.27 10.74 21.87
CA GLU A 251 -30.42 10.42 22.72
C GLU A 251 -30.73 8.92 22.80
N ASN A 252 -30.17 8.14 21.87
CA ASN A 252 -30.27 6.68 21.78
C ASN A 252 -29.46 5.94 22.85
N ILE A 253 -28.59 6.64 23.59
CA ILE A 253 -27.83 6.08 24.71
C ILE A 253 -28.43 6.56 26.03
N ALA A 254 -28.88 5.62 26.87
CA ALA A 254 -29.46 5.95 28.18
C ALA A 254 -28.37 6.26 29.21
N GLN A 255 -27.25 5.55 29.12
CA GLN A 255 -26.11 5.71 30.01
C GLN A 255 -24.82 5.29 29.30
N ALA A 256 -23.75 6.06 29.47
CA ALA A 256 -22.38 5.66 29.16
C ALA A 256 -21.52 5.99 30.37
N ARG A 257 -20.80 5.00 30.90
CA ARG A 257 -19.92 5.19 32.06
C ARG A 257 -18.65 4.36 31.94
N VAL A 258 -17.63 4.76 32.68
CA VAL A 258 -16.36 4.04 32.78
C VAL A 258 -16.26 3.39 34.15
N GLN A 259 -15.82 2.14 34.19
CA GLN A 259 -15.52 1.40 35.42
C GLN A 259 -14.30 0.51 35.17
N ASP A 260 -13.21 0.71 35.92
CA ASP A 260 -11.96 -0.07 35.81
C ASP A 260 -11.39 -0.14 34.38
N ASN A 261 -11.31 1.02 33.69
CA ASN A 261 -10.95 1.15 32.26
C ASN A 261 -11.85 0.36 31.29
N LYS A 262 -12.97 -0.18 31.75
CA LYS A 262 -14.02 -0.75 30.90
C LYS A 262 -15.11 0.28 30.67
N ILE A 263 -15.67 0.23 29.47
CA ILE A 263 -16.75 1.11 29.04
C ILE A 263 -18.06 0.34 29.15
N ILE A 264 -19.04 0.87 29.88
CA ILE A 264 -20.37 0.30 30.02
C ILE A 264 -21.37 1.24 29.36
N ILE A 265 -22.12 0.73 28.39
CA ILE A 265 -23.11 1.50 27.62
C ILE A 265 -24.45 0.79 27.68
N LEU A 266 -25.52 1.55 27.95
CA LEU A 266 -26.92 1.10 27.96
C LEU A 266 -27.67 1.72 26.78
N GLY A 267 -28.22 0.90 25.90
CA GLY A 267 -29.04 1.34 24.77
C GLY A 267 -30.45 1.76 25.19
N LYS A 268 -30.92 2.91 24.71
CA LYS A 268 -32.26 3.47 24.99
C LYS A 268 -33.24 3.27 23.84
N SER A 269 -32.80 3.57 22.62
CA SER A 269 -33.58 3.50 21.38
C SER A 269 -32.67 3.17 20.22
N VAL A 270 -33.24 2.69 19.11
CA VAL A 270 -32.47 2.26 17.94
C VAL A 270 -31.74 3.43 17.30
N GLY A 271 -30.50 3.19 16.85
CA GLY A 271 -29.72 4.19 16.12
C GLY A 271 -28.23 3.86 16.07
N PHE A 272 -27.53 4.59 15.20
CA PHE A 272 -26.07 4.68 15.22
C PHE A 272 -25.67 5.81 16.17
N CYS A 273 -24.66 5.57 17.00
CA CYS A 273 -24.22 6.52 18.01
C CYS A 273 -22.71 6.70 17.96
N ASP A 274 -22.27 7.95 18.10
CA ASP A 274 -20.87 8.32 18.25
C ASP A 274 -20.55 8.50 19.73
N ILE A 275 -19.69 7.62 20.24
CA ILE A 275 -19.25 7.67 21.63
C ILE A 275 -17.87 8.28 21.69
N VAL A 276 -17.73 9.37 22.44
CA VAL A 276 -16.45 10.04 22.66
C VAL A 276 -15.93 9.67 24.03
N LEU A 277 -14.73 9.11 24.09
CA LEU A 277 -13.99 8.90 25.31
C LEU A 277 -12.87 9.91 25.44
N THR A 278 -12.54 10.27 26.68
CA THR A 278 -11.31 10.99 27.00
C THR A 278 -10.45 10.10 27.87
N ALA A 279 -9.20 9.92 27.46
CA ALA A 279 -8.21 9.18 28.21
C ALA A 279 -7.00 10.06 28.50
N LYS A 280 -6.27 9.69 29.55
CA LYS A 280 -5.14 10.44 30.07
C LYS A 280 -3.95 9.53 30.32
N TYR A 281 -2.79 9.99 29.91
CA TYR A 281 -1.51 9.37 30.22
C TYR A 281 -0.53 10.48 30.59
N GLU A 282 0.02 10.41 31.81
CA GLU A 282 0.82 11.49 32.40
C GLU A 282 0.08 12.84 32.32
N ASN A 283 0.67 13.82 31.64
CA ASN A 283 0.12 15.16 31.44
C ASN A 283 -0.63 15.32 30.10
N THR A 284 -0.75 14.25 29.33
CA THR A 284 -1.38 14.28 27.99
C THR A 284 -2.78 13.69 28.06
N GLU A 285 -3.77 14.43 27.55
CA GLU A 285 -5.13 13.96 27.36
C GLU A 285 -5.42 13.76 25.88
N LYS A 286 -6.11 12.67 25.55
CA LYS A 286 -6.50 12.32 24.18
C LYS A 286 -7.98 11.97 24.16
N LYS A 287 -8.69 12.47 23.14
CA LYS A 287 -10.06 12.09 22.84
C LYS A 287 -10.07 11.10 21.69
N GLU A 288 -10.88 10.06 21.82
CA GLU A 288 -11.11 9.09 20.76
C GLU A 288 -12.61 8.86 20.61
N SER A 289 -13.02 8.60 19.37
CA SER A 289 -14.41 8.34 19.00
C SER A 289 -14.54 6.90 18.54
N PHE A 290 -15.63 6.23 18.90
CA PHE A 290 -15.99 4.95 18.31
C PHE A 290 -17.50 4.85 18.11
N LYS A 291 -17.91 3.97 17.19
CA LYS A 291 -19.30 3.80 16.79
C LYS A 291 -19.99 2.71 17.61
N VAL A 292 -21.27 2.93 17.90
CA VAL A 292 -22.16 1.95 18.52
C VAL A 292 -23.43 1.83 17.69
N MET A 293 -23.85 0.60 17.42
CA MET A 293 -25.15 0.29 16.83
C MET A 293 -26.11 -0.17 17.91
N VAL A 294 -27.19 0.58 18.14
CA VAL A 294 -28.31 0.13 18.99
C VAL A 294 -29.42 -0.38 18.09
N THR A 295 -29.81 -1.65 18.27
CA THR A 295 -30.79 -2.33 17.42
C THR A 295 -31.96 -2.90 18.22
N ASN A 296 -33.06 -3.19 17.53
CA ASN A 296 -34.15 -3.98 18.12
C ASN A 296 -33.75 -5.45 18.31
N ASN A 297 -34.48 -6.13 19.19
CA ASN A 297 -34.48 -7.58 19.22
C ASN A 297 -35.30 -8.10 18.05
N SER A 298 -34.65 -8.81 17.13
CA SER A 298 -35.29 -9.42 15.97
C SER A 298 -34.96 -10.90 15.93
N GLN A 299 -35.98 -11.73 15.67
CA GLN A 299 -35.76 -13.12 15.30
C GLN A 299 -35.55 -13.19 13.80
N ASN A 300 -34.29 -13.34 13.41
CA ASN A 300 -33.93 -13.48 12.02
C ASN A 300 -34.04 -14.96 11.61
N GLN A 301 -34.92 -15.27 10.67
CA GLN A 301 -34.96 -16.60 10.08
C GLN A 301 -33.77 -16.74 9.13
N LYS A 302 -32.96 -17.78 9.33
CA LYS A 302 -31.83 -18.08 8.46
C LYS A 302 -32.33 -18.44 7.06
N LEU A 303 -31.76 -17.79 6.04
CA LEU A 303 -31.90 -18.18 4.64
C LEU A 303 -30.67 -18.99 4.25
N GLU A 304 -30.88 -20.23 3.78
CA GLU A 304 -29.79 -21.12 3.38
C GLU A 304 -29.18 -20.74 2.03
N SER A 305 -29.99 -20.19 1.11
CA SER A 305 -29.52 -19.75 -0.19
C SER A 305 -30.49 -18.80 -0.89
N ILE A 306 -29.99 -18.05 -1.87
CA ILE A 306 -30.77 -17.21 -2.79
C ILE A 306 -30.27 -17.41 -4.22
N SER A 307 -31.18 -17.53 -5.20
CA SER A 307 -30.80 -17.65 -6.61
C SER A 307 -30.49 -16.26 -7.18
N LEU A 308 -29.23 -16.02 -7.54
CA LEU A 308 -28.78 -14.78 -8.18
C LEU A 308 -29.08 -14.77 -9.68
N ILE A 309 -28.93 -15.93 -10.33
CA ILE A 309 -29.29 -16.17 -11.72
C ILE A 309 -30.12 -17.44 -11.77
N LYS A 310 -31.24 -17.41 -12.47
CA LYS A 310 -32.08 -18.59 -12.75
C LYS A 310 -32.50 -18.60 -14.20
N ASP A 311 -32.22 -19.68 -14.92
CA ASP A 311 -32.53 -19.82 -16.35
C ASP A 311 -32.09 -18.60 -17.18
N TYR A 312 -30.85 -18.14 -16.96
CA TYR A 312 -30.24 -16.93 -17.56
C TYR A 312 -30.91 -15.60 -17.18
N THR A 313 -31.82 -15.59 -16.22
CA THR A 313 -32.47 -14.39 -15.71
C THR A 313 -31.80 -13.93 -14.42
N ALA A 314 -31.34 -12.69 -14.39
CA ALA A 314 -30.69 -12.09 -13.25
C ALA A 314 -31.69 -11.51 -12.25
N LEU A 315 -31.36 -11.63 -10.96
CA LEU A 315 -32.13 -11.06 -9.87
C LEU A 315 -32.13 -9.52 -9.91
N PRO A 316 -33.23 -8.82 -9.57
CA PRO A 316 -33.20 -7.36 -9.50
C PRO A 316 -32.30 -6.82 -8.38
N ILE A 317 -31.83 -5.60 -8.57
CA ILE A 317 -31.06 -4.83 -7.58
C ILE A 317 -31.91 -3.67 -7.09
N ILE A 318 -31.89 -3.42 -5.78
CA ILE A 318 -32.53 -2.31 -5.10
C ILE A 318 -31.44 -1.42 -4.51
N MET A 319 -31.53 -0.12 -4.78
CA MET A 319 -30.82 0.95 -4.09
C MET A 319 -31.85 1.95 -3.56
N ASP A 320 -31.44 2.91 -2.75
CA ASP A 320 -32.28 4.07 -2.42
C ASP A 320 -31.58 5.39 -2.78
N LEU A 321 -32.38 6.45 -2.80
CA LEU A 321 -31.96 7.82 -3.12
C LEU A 321 -31.75 8.68 -1.87
N SER A 322 -31.75 8.07 -0.67
CA SER A 322 -31.83 8.80 0.61
C SER A 322 -30.48 9.27 1.16
N TYR A 323 -29.44 9.20 0.34
CA TYR A 323 -28.07 9.56 0.73
C TYR A 323 -27.96 11.05 1.10
N PRO A 324 -27.25 11.38 2.19
CA PRO A 324 -27.00 12.77 2.56
C PRO A 324 -25.95 13.44 1.66
N ASP A 325 -25.07 12.65 1.05
CA ASP A 325 -24.02 13.10 0.12
C ASP A 325 -24.22 12.49 -1.27
N GLU A 326 -24.18 13.34 -2.29
CA GLU A 326 -24.33 12.94 -3.69
C GLU A 326 -23.10 12.15 -4.19
N LYS A 327 -21.90 12.43 -3.67
CA LYS A 327 -20.67 11.80 -4.13
C LYS A 327 -20.66 10.30 -3.83
N SER A 328 -20.94 9.88 -2.59
CA SER A 328 -21.04 8.45 -2.24
C SER A 328 -22.07 7.72 -3.12
N TYR A 329 -23.28 8.28 -3.25
CA TYR A 329 -24.33 7.68 -4.07
C TYR A 329 -23.89 7.51 -5.54
N ARG A 330 -23.29 8.54 -6.14
CA ARG A 330 -22.80 8.51 -7.52
C ARG A 330 -21.75 7.42 -7.74
N GLN A 331 -20.78 7.30 -6.84
CA GLN A 331 -19.72 6.29 -6.90
C GLN A 331 -20.28 4.86 -6.80
N ILE A 332 -21.21 4.63 -5.87
CA ILE A 332 -21.87 3.32 -5.68
C ILE A 332 -22.77 2.98 -6.87
N SER A 333 -23.57 3.94 -7.34
CA SER A 333 -24.48 3.76 -8.49
C SER A 333 -23.71 3.35 -9.76
N ARG A 334 -22.54 3.94 -9.98
CA ARG A 334 -21.62 3.54 -11.05
C ARG A 334 -21.19 2.07 -10.88
N ALA A 335 -20.70 1.67 -9.71
CA ALA A 335 -20.30 0.27 -9.47
C ALA A 335 -21.47 -0.72 -9.56
N VAL A 336 -22.70 -0.30 -9.23
CA VAL A 336 -23.90 -1.12 -9.45
C VAL A 336 -24.14 -1.35 -10.95
N ASN A 337 -23.83 -0.39 -11.83
CA ASN A 337 -23.89 -0.64 -13.27
C ASN A 337 -22.80 -1.60 -13.74
N ASP A 338 -21.61 -1.59 -13.13
CA ASP A 338 -20.58 -2.61 -13.39
C ASP A 338 -21.11 -4.00 -13.00
N LEU A 339 -21.76 -4.14 -11.83
CA LEU A 339 -22.38 -5.40 -11.43
C LEU A 339 -23.50 -5.84 -12.39
N ARG A 340 -24.33 -4.90 -12.84
CA ARG A 340 -25.39 -5.17 -13.83
C ARG A 340 -24.82 -5.70 -15.14
N GLN A 341 -23.69 -5.13 -15.57
CA GLN A 341 -22.92 -5.62 -16.72
C GLN A 341 -22.37 -7.03 -16.46
N ASP A 342 -21.78 -7.27 -15.29
CA ASP A 342 -21.21 -8.55 -14.90
C ASP A 342 -22.26 -9.68 -14.90
N PHE A 343 -23.46 -9.41 -14.39
CA PHE A 343 -24.60 -10.33 -14.51
C PHE A 343 -24.94 -10.65 -15.97
N SER A 344 -24.97 -9.63 -16.83
CA SER A 344 -25.30 -9.82 -18.24
C SER A 344 -24.22 -10.59 -18.99
N LEU A 345 -22.93 -10.35 -18.70
CA LEU A 345 -21.82 -11.16 -19.22
C LEU A 345 -21.97 -12.63 -18.80
N VAL A 346 -22.25 -12.89 -17.53
CA VAL A 346 -22.42 -14.25 -17.00
C VAL A 346 -23.67 -14.94 -17.54
N CYS A 347 -24.74 -14.19 -17.82
CA CYS A 347 -25.95 -14.75 -18.45
C CYS A 347 -25.80 -14.91 -19.98
N GLY A 348 -24.70 -14.43 -20.58
CA GLY A 348 -24.51 -14.41 -22.03
C GLY A 348 -25.46 -13.43 -22.75
N GLY A 349 -25.87 -12.37 -22.07
CA GLY A 349 -26.71 -11.31 -22.63
C GLY A 349 -25.95 -10.21 -23.36
N ILE A 350 -24.65 -10.08 -23.05
CA ILE A 350 -23.65 -9.29 -23.77
C ILE A 350 -22.34 -10.10 -23.83
N SER A 351 -21.44 -9.73 -24.73
CA SER A 351 -20.10 -10.27 -24.87
C SER A 351 -19.07 -9.31 -24.26
N GLN A 352 -17.94 -9.84 -23.77
CA GLN A 352 -16.81 -9.02 -23.34
C GLN A 352 -16.30 -8.10 -24.47
N LYS A 353 -16.41 -8.55 -25.72
CA LYS A 353 -16.02 -7.79 -26.92
C LYS A 353 -16.92 -6.57 -27.19
N ASP A 354 -18.08 -6.49 -26.53
CA ASP A 354 -19.00 -5.37 -26.68
C ASP A 354 -18.62 -4.18 -25.78
N ILE A 355 -17.58 -4.34 -24.94
CA ILE A 355 -17.07 -3.30 -24.05
C ILE A 355 -15.92 -2.58 -24.76
N PRO A 356 -16.14 -1.38 -25.32
CA PRO A 356 -15.11 -0.69 -26.07
C PRO A 356 -14.05 -0.09 -25.15
N ILE A 357 -12.90 0.28 -25.71
CA ILE A 357 -11.87 1.02 -24.96
C ILE A 357 -12.34 2.40 -24.54
N ASP A 358 -13.15 3.07 -25.36
CA ASP A 358 -13.67 4.41 -25.12
C ASP A 358 -15.02 4.40 -24.38
N ASP A 359 -15.14 3.51 -23.37
CA ASP A 359 -16.40 3.23 -22.67
C ASP A 359 -16.81 4.36 -21.72
N THR A 360 -17.92 4.99 -22.06
CA THR A 360 -18.54 6.06 -21.28
C THR A 360 -19.76 5.52 -20.52
N PRO A 361 -20.26 6.22 -19.48
CA PRO A 361 -21.50 5.83 -18.81
C PRO A 361 -22.68 5.73 -19.80
N GLN A 362 -22.70 6.58 -20.83
CA GLN A 362 -23.75 6.56 -21.87
C GLN A 362 -23.65 5.31 -22.75
N LYS A 363 -22.44 4.90 -23.13
CA LYS A 363 -22.22 3.67 -23.90
C LYS A 363 -22.53 2.42 -23.08
N GLN A 364 -22.13 2.39 -21.81
CA GLN A 364 -22.53 1.32 -20.89
C GLN A 364 -24.05 1.24 -20.76
N ALA A 365 -24.74 2.37 -20.53
CA ALA A 365 -26.19 2.40 -20.45
C ALA A 365 -26.87 1.91 -21.75
N GLN A 366 -26.38 2.35 -22.91
CA GLN A 366 -26.87 1.88 -24.20
C GLN A 366 -26.67 0.37 -24.36
N ARG A 367 -25.48 -0.15 -24.07
CA ARG A 367 -25.17 -1.59 -24.12
C ARG A 367 -26.09 -2.40 -23.20
N LEU A 368 -26.28 -1.96 -21.96
CA LEU A 368 -27.19 -2.62 -21.02
C LEU A 368 -28.66 -2.57 -21.48
N SER A 369 -29.08 -1.52 -22.19
CA SER A 369 -30.45 -1.44 -22.74
C SER A 369 -30.68 -2.38 -23.93
N GLN A 370 -29.61 -2.73 -24.66
CA GLN A 370 -29.64 -3.60 -25.84
C GLN A 370 -29.35 -5.07 -25.51
N ALA A 371 -28.89 -5.35 -24.30
CA ALA A 371 -28.61 -6.70 -23.81
C ALA A 371 -29.85 -7.61 -23.89
N LYS A 372 -29.60 -8.92 -23.99
CA LYS A 372 -30.68 -9.92 -23.99
C LYS A 372 -31.61 -9.73 -22.78
N ALA A 373 -32.92 -9.70 -23.03
CA ALA A 373 -33.93 -9.48 -22.00
C ALA A 373 -33.76 -10.46 -20.81
N GLY A 374 -33.89 -9.93 -19.59
CA GLY A 374 -33.76 -10.69 -18.34
C GLY A 374 -32.32 -10.90 -17.86
N THR A 375 -31.31 -10.70 -18.70
CA THR A 375 -29.90 -10.92 -18.32
C THR A 375 -29.29 -9.79 -17.51
N VAL A 376 -29.83 -8.58 -17.65
CA VAL A 376 -29.42 -7.40 -16.89
C VAL A 376 -30.34 -7.27 -15.67
N PRO A 377 -29.81 -7.20 -14.43
CA PRO A 377 -30.59 -6.89 -13.25
C PRO A 377 -31.39 -5.61 -13.47
N ARG A 378 -32.70 -5.69 -13.23
CA ARG A 378 -33.54 -4.50 -13.16
C ARG A 378 -33.18 -3.72 -11.90
N LEU A 379 -32.96 -2.42 -12.06
CA LEU A 379 -32.66 -1.51 -10.96
C LEU A 379 -33.95 -0.89 -10.43
N PHE A 380 -34.15 -0.94 -9.12
CA PHE A 380 -35.27 -0.31 -8.41
C PHE A 380 -34.75 0.66 -7.34
N TYR A 381 -35.57 1.67 -7.05
CA TYR A 381 -35.31 2.69 -6.03
C TYR A 381 -36.32 2.55 -4.88
N GLY A 382 -36.27 1.41 -4.18
CA GLY A 382 -37.29 0.94 -3.24
C GLY A 382 -38.15 -0.21 -3.77
N ALA A 383 -39.22 -0.57 -3.04
CA ALA A 383 -40.09 -1.70 -3.36
C ALA A 383 -41.58 -1.34 -3.22
N GLU A 384 -42.18 -0.85 -4.31
CA GLU A 384 -43.62 -0.54 -4.36
C GLU A 384 -44.50 -1.79 -4.56
N ASN A 385 -43.96 -2.79 -5.27
CA ASN A 385 -44.63 -4.06 -5.57
C ASN A 385 -43.86 -5.21 -4.91
N GLU A 386 -44.53 -6.36 -4.74
CA GLU A 386 -43.92 -7.56 -4.17
C GLU A 386 -42.77 -8.09 -5.06
N ILE A 387 -41.59 -8.24 -4.45
CA ILE A 387 -40.37 -8.79 -5.03
C ILE A 387 -39.98 -10.02 -4.22
N GLU A 388 -39.95 -11.18 -4.87
CA GLU A 388 -39.62 -12.45 -4.21
C GLU A 388 -38.17 -12.48 -3.70
N ASN A 389 -37.24 -12.08 -4.55
CA ASN A 389 -35.81 -12.11 -4.26
C ASN A 389 -35.16 -10.84 -4.85
N ALA A 390 -34.26 -10.20 -4.11
CA ALA A 390 -33.52 -9.02 -4.57
C ALA A 390 -32.07 -9.02 -4.09
N ILE A 391 -31.24 -8.17 -4.68
CA ILE A 391 -30.00 -7.69 -4.06
C ILE A 391 -30.29 -6.28 -3.55
N ILE A 392 -29.94 -5.95 -2.31
CA ILE A 392 -30.07 -4.59 -1.77
C ILE A 392 -28.67 -4.07 -1.48
N VAL A 393 -28.33 -2.89 -2.00
CA VAL A 393 -26.96 -2.33 -1.91
C VAL A 393 -26.98 -0.93 -1.34
N GLY A 394 -26.10 -0.65 -0.37
CA GLY A 394 -25.82 0.71 0.05
C GLY A 394 -24.84 0.85 1.21
N GLU A 395 -24.57 2.09 1.58
CA GLU A 395 -23.74 2.43 2.74
C GLU A 395 -24.58 2.39 4.03
N ILE A 396 -24.03 1.80 5.09
CA ILE A 396 -24.76 1.45 6.31
C ILE A 396 -25.36 2.65 7.05
N GLU A 397 -24.67 3.79 7.08
CA GLU A 397 -25.14 5.00 7.76
C GLU A 397 -25.88 5.97 6.81
N SER A 398 -25.68 5.86 5.49
CA SER A 398 -26.18 6.81 4.49
C SER A 398 -27.38 6.33 3.69
N SER A 399 -27.53 5.02 3.45
CA SER A 399 -28.72 4.44 2.82
C SER A 399 -29.80 4.20 3.87
N GLY A 400 -30.96 4.84 3.72
CA GLY A 400 -32.14 4.66 4.57
C GLY A 400 -32.61 3.21 4.61
N ILE A 401 -32.64 2.52 3.47
CA ILE A 401 -33.00 1.09 3.41
C ILE A 401 -32.01 0.25 4.20
N ILE A 402 -30.69 0.41 3.99
CA ILE A 402 -29.68 -0.38 4.71
C ILE A 402 -29.71 -0.05 6.21
N LYS A 403 -29.88 1.22 6.56
CA LYS A 403 -30.04 1.69 7.95
C LYS A 403 -31.23 1.02 8.63
N ASP A 404 -32.39 1.00 7.99
CA ASP A 404 -33.59 0.38 8.56
C ASP A 404 -33.40 -1.14 8.74
N ILE A 405 -32.78 -1.81 7.76
CA ILE A 405 -32.44 -3.23 7.86
C ILE A 405 -31.50 -3.47 9.06
N ALA A 406 -30.42 -2.70 9.18
CA ALA A 406 -29.44 -2.83 10.26
C ALA A 406 -30.07 -2.55 11.64
N LEU A 407 -30.75 -1.42 11.79
CA LEU A 407 -31.35 -0.98 13.06
C LEU A 407 -32.54 -1.84 13.50
N SER A 408 -33.21 -2.52 12.57
CA SER A 408 -34.24 -3.51 12.90
C SER A 408 -33.68 -4.75 13.62
N GLY A 409 -32.35 -4.93 13.67
CA GLY A 409 -31.69 -6.10 14.24
C GLY A 409 -31.60 -7.29 13.28
N LYS A 410 -31.95 -7.11 12.00
CA LYS A 410 -31.83 -8.14 10.96
C LYS A 410 -30.41 -8.23 10.38
N PHE A 411 -29.54 -7.26 10.64
CA PHE A 411 -28.16 -7.25 10.14
C PHE A 411 -27.15 -6.81 11.20
N ASP A 412 -27.27 -7.40 12.39
CA ASP A 412 -26.40 -7.15 13.55
C ASP A 412 -24.91 -7.26 13.24
N GLU A 413 -24.52 -8.20 12.38
CA GLU A 413 -23.13 -8.44 11.99
C GLU A 413 -22.49 -7.22 11.30
N ALA A 414 -23.31 -6.36 10.69
CA ALA A 414 -22.85 -5.12 10.07
C ALA A 414 -22.33 -4.09 11.10
N ALA A 415 -22.54 -4.30 12.42
CA ALA A 415 -21.88 -3.50 13.46
C ALA A 415 -20.35 -3.51 13.30
N ASN A 416 -19.77 -4.61 12.81
CA ASN A 416 -18.31 -4.79 12.70
C ASN A 416 -17.64 -3.87 11.66
N ILE A 417 -18.42 -3.26 10.76
CA ILE A 417 -17.90 -2.34 9.74
C ILE A 417 -18.14 -0.87 10.11
N LEU A 418 -18.84 -0.56 11.19
CA LEU A 418 -19.14 0.83 11.57
C LEU A 418 -17.89 1.63 11.88
N GLY A 419 -17.79 2.81 11.25
CA GLY A 419 -16.63 3.68 11.37
C GLY A 419 -15.33 3.08 10.83
N LYS A 420 -15.37 1.92 10.16
CA LYS A 420 -14.20 1.31 9.55
C LYS A 420 -13.92 1.91 8.18
N TRP A 421 -12.64 1.96 7.83
CA TRP A 421 -12.19 2.38 6.51
C TRP A 421 -12.43 1.27 5.51
N GLU A 422 -13.25 1.53 4.48
CA GLU A 422 -13.50 0.63 3.35
C GLU A 422 -13.98 -0.78 3.73
N GLY A 423 -14.72 -0.91 4.83
CA GLY A 423 -15.30 -2.16 5.28
C GLY A 423 -16.62 -2.48 4.57
N TYR A 424 -16.97 -3.76 4.47
CA TYR A 424 -18.25 -4.21 3.95
C TYR A 424 -18.75 -5.48 4.63
N ALA A 425 -20.07 -5.65 4.64
CA ALA A 425 -20.75 -6.83 5.13
C ALA A 425 -21.80 -7.28 4.11
N ILE A 426 -21.95 -8.59 3.96
CA ILE A 426 -22.92 -9.20 3.05
C ILE A 426 -23.70 -10.29 3.79
N LYS A 427 -25.03 -10.26 3.70
CA LYS A 427 -25.88 -11.25 4.38
C LYS A 427 -27.17 -11.50 3.61
N MET A 428 -27.62 -12.75 3.60
CA MET A 428 -28.98 -13.08 3.16
C MET A 428 -29.98 -12.79 4.28
N ILE A 429 -31.03 -12.02 3.98
CA ILE A 429 -32.02 -11.57 4.95
C ILE A 429 -33.43 -11.84 4.42
N LYS A 430 -34.27 -12.44 5.26
CA LYS A 430 -35.69 -12.65 5.01
C LYS A 430 -36.50 -11.44 5.45
N ASP A 431 -37.51 -11.12 4.65
CA ASP A 431 -38.40 -9.97 4.81
C ASP A 431 -37.62 -8.68 5.14
N PRO A 432 -36.53 -8.33 4.41
CA PRO A 432 -35.61 -7.26 4.81
C PRO A 432 -36.33 -5.92 4.96
N ILE A 433 -37.18 -5.59 4.00
CA ILE A 433 -38.04 -4.41 3.94
C ILE A 433 -39.44 -4.81 3.46
N PRO A 434 -40.47 -3.95 3.64
CA PRO A 434 -41.80 -4.21 3.07
C PRO A 434 -41.72 -4.55 1.58
N ASN A 435 -42.58 -5.49 1.15
CA ASN A 435 -42.68 -5.98 -0.23
C ASN A 435 -41.47 -6.73 -0.78
N VAL A 436 -40.43 -7.02 0.01
CA VAL A 436 -39.31 -7.89 -0.42
C VAL A 436 -39.28 -9.12 0.46
N LYS A 437 -39.44 -10.33 -0.10
CA LYS A 437 -39.45 -11.57 0.71
C LYS A 437 -38.05 -12.02 1.13
N ASN A 438 -37.08 -12.00 0.22
CA ASN A 438 -35.70 -12.35 0.54
C ASN A 438 -34.75 -11.37 -0.17
N ALA A 439 -33.63 -11.04 0.46
CA ALA A 439 -32.56 -10.34 -0.23
C ALA A 439 -31.17 -10.78 0.17
N LEU A 440 -30.24 -10.66 -0.78
CA LEU A 440 -28.82 -10.52 -0.49
C LEU A 440 -28.53 -9.05 -0.22
N VAL A 441 -28.22 -8.69 1.02
CA VAL A 441 -27.95 -7.30 1.43
C VAL A 441 -26.44 -7.07 1.46
N ILE A 442 -25.96 -6.07 0.73
CA ILE A 442 -24.57 -5.60 0.68
C ILE A 442 -24.53 -4.22 1.35
N ALA A 443 -23.86 -4.16 2.50
CA ALA A 443 -23.67 -2.94 3.28
C ALA A 443 -22.19 -2.55 3.29
N GLY A 444 -21.85 -1.33 2.90
CA GLY A 444 -20.50 -0.76 3.06
C GLY A 444 -20.42 0.23 4.22
N SER A 445 -19.24 0.40 4.81
CA SER A 445 -18.99 1.44 5.82
C SER A 445 -18.83 2.83 5.21
N ASP A 446 -18.38 2.87 3.96
CA ASP A 446 -18.26 4.04 3.09
C ASP A 446 -18.52 3.62 1.63
N ALA A 447 -18.41 4.58 0.70
CA ALA A 447 -18.61 4.32 -0.72
C ALA A 447 -17.69 3.21 -1.28
N ARG A 448 -16.39 3.22 -0.94
CA ARG A 448 -15.43 2.22 -1.42
C ARG A 448 -15.66 0.85 -0.79
N GLY A 449 -16.00 0.79 0.49
CA GLY A 449 -16.46 -0.44 1.14
C GLY A 449 -17.65 -1.05 0.39
N THR A 450 -18.66 -0.24 0.08
CA THR A 450 -19.83 -0.69 -0.70
C THR A 450 -19.41 -1.20 -2.08
N ILE A 451 -18.52 -0.49 -2.78
CA ILE A 451 -17.95 -0.91 -4.07
C ILE A 451 -17.22 -2.25 -3.97
N TYR A 452 -16.43 -2.48 -2.93
CA TYR A 452 -15.76 -3.76 -2.72
C TYR A 452 -16.74 -4.89 -2.42
N GLY A 453 -17.83 -4.63 -1.70
CA GLY A 453 -18.92 -5.60 -1.53
C GLY A 453 -19.63 -5.94 -2.85
N ILE A 454 -19.80 -4.96 -3.74
CA ILE A 454 -20.31 -5.17 -5.10
C ILE A 454 -19.35 -6.05 -5.91
N TYR A 455 -18.05 -5.73 -5.91
CA TYR A 455 -17.05 -6.51 -6.65
C TYR A 455 -16.76 -7.89 -6.05
N TYR A 456 -17.00 -8.07 -4.74
CA TYR A 456 -17.04 -9.39 -4.13
C TYR A 456 -18.11 -10.26 -4.79
N LEU A 457 -19.32 -9.73 -4.96
CA LEU A 457 -20.41 -10.44 -5.63
C LEU A 457 -20.06 -10.70 -7.11
N SER A 458 -19.45 -9.74 -7.80
CA SER A 458 -18.96 -9.93 -9.17
C SER A 458 -17.96 -11.10 -9.28
N GLN A 459 -16.99 -11.16 -8.36
CA GLN A 459 -16.03 -12.26 -8.27
C GLN A 459 -16.72 -13.59 -7.96
N TYR A 460 -17.73 -13.59 -7.08
CA TYR A 460 -18.57 -14.76 -6.79
C TYR A 460 -19.31 -15.26 -8.04
N LEU A 461 -19.80 -14.37 -8.90
CA LEU A 461 -20.38 -14.73 -10.19
C LEU A 461 -19.35 -15.34 -11.15
N GLY A 462 -18.05 -15.14 -10.90
CA GLY A 462 -16.94 -15.67 -11.68
C GLY A 462 -16.35 -14.67 -12.67
N VAL A 463 -16.58 -13.37 -12.48
CA VAL A 463 -15.94 -12.31 -13.26
C VAL A 463 -14.61 -11.96 -12.62
N SER A 464 -13.52 -12.11 -13.38
CA SER A 464 -12.18 -11.80 -12.92
C SER A 464 -11.96 -10.29 -12.82
N PRO A 465 -11.17 -9.77 -11.86
CA PRO A 465 -10.67 -8.39 -11.91
C PRO A 465 -9.97 -8.04 -13.22
N TRP A 466 -9.44 -9.04 -13.92
CA TRP A 466 -8.67 -8.92 -15.17
C TRP A 466 -9.50 -9.25 -16.43
N TYR A 467 -10.83 -9.30 -16.33
CA TYR A 467 -11.70 -9.70 -17.44
C TYR A 467 -11.55 -8.80 -18.68
N TRP A 468 -11.19 -7.53 -18.49
CA TRP A 468 -10.98 -6.57 -19.56
C TRP A 468 -9.49 -6.39 -19.88
N TRP A 469 -8.66 -6.08 -18.87
CA TRP A 469 -7.22 -5.84 -19.05
C TRP A 469 -6.39 -7.03 -19.52
N SER A 470 -6.88 -8.26 -19.36
CA SER A 470 -6.16 -9.47 -19.79
C SER A 470 -7.08 -10.50 -20.43
N ASP A 471 -8.22 -10.05 -20.98
CA ASP A 471 -9.19 -10.87 -21.70
C ASP A 471 -9.62 -12.14 -20.95
N VAL A 472 -9.61 -12.13 -19.60
CA VAL A 472 -9.94 -13.33 -18.82
C VAL A 472 -11.40 -13.71 -19.09
N PRO A 473 -11.69 -14.90 -19.64
CA PRO A 473 -13.04 -15.22 -20.13
C PRO A 473 -14.08 -15.27 -19.02
N VAL A 474 -15.22 -14.61 -19.23
CA VAL A 474 -16.40 -14.77 -18.37
C VAL A 474 -17.22 -15.98 -18.83
N ARG A 475 -17.36 -16.97 -17.95
CA ARG A 475 -18.14 -18.19 -18.26
C ARG A 475 -19.63 -17.91 -18.20
N ILE A 476 -20.34 -18.30 -19.26
CA ILE A 476 -21.80 -18.24 -19.30
C ILE A 476 -22.38 -19.28 -18.34
N LYS A 477 -23.32 -18.88 -17.48
CA LYS A 477 -23.99 -19.72 -16.49
C LYS A 477 -25.51 -19.49 -16.55
N ALA A 478 -26.25 -20.58 -16.69
CA ALA A 478 -27.72 -20.56 -16.65
C ALA A 478 -28.26 -20.32 -15.23
N ASN A 479 -27.54 -20.78 -14.21
CA ASN A 479 -27.96 -20.72 -12.82
C ASN A 479 -26.77 -20.38 -11.92
N VAL A 480 -26.97 -19.48 -10.97
CA VAL A 480 -26.02 -19.15 -9.91
C VAL A 480 -26.79 -18.97 -8.60
N THR A 481 -26.36 -19.69 -7.58
CA THR A 481 -26.95 -19.65 -6.24
C THR A 481 -25.92 -19.12 -5.26
N TYR A 482 -26.31 -18.14 -4.45
CA TYR A 482 -25.53 -17.64 -3.32
C TYR A 482 -25.93 -18.40 -2.06
N ASN A 483 -24.95 -18.89 -1.30
CA ASN A 483 -25.16 -19.76 -0.14
C ASN A 483 -24.15 -19.52 0.99
N GLU A 484 -23.45 -18.38 0.99
CA GLU A 484 -22.60 -17.99 2.11
C GLU A 484 -23.45 -17.35 3.20
N ASP A 485 -23.15 -17.67 4.47
CA ASP A 485 -23.99 -17.26 5.60
C ASP A 485 -23.93 -15.74 5.84
N VAL A 486 -22.76 -15.26 6.26
CA VAL A 486 -22.43 -13.84 6.39
C VAL A 486 -20.98 -13.63 6.02
N VAL A 487 -20.72 -12.60 5.22
CA VAL A 487 -19.37 -12.13 4.89
C VAL A 487 -19.16 -10.81 5.62
N ILE A 488 -18.06 -10.71 6.35
CA ILE A 488 -17.65 -9.46 7.02
C ILE A 488 -16.20 -9.21 6.63
N ASN A 489 -15.97 -8.07 6.02
CA ASN A 489 -14.64 -7.53 5.79
C ASN A 489 -14.55 -6.19 6.53
N PRO A 490 -13.85 -6.11 7.67
CA PRO A 490 -13.75 -4.89 8.47
C PRO A 490 -12.87 -3.81 7.81
N GLY A 491 -12.34 -4.06 6.61
CA GLY A 491 -11.47 -3.14 5.89
C GLY A 491 -10.06 -3.69 5.67
N PRO A 492 -9.24 -2.99 4.88
CA PRO A 492 -7.92 -3.44 4.47
C PRO A 492 -6.86 -3.18 5.55
N SER A 493 -5.88 -4.07 5.66
CA SER A 493 -4.74 -3.90 6.59
C SER A 493 -3.84 -2.72 6.23
N VAL A 494 -3.75 -2.38 4.94
CA VAL A 494 -3.00 -1.22 4.43
C VAL A 494 -3.99 -0.20 3.91
N LYS A 495 -3.94 1.04 4.43
CA LYS A 495 -4.94 2.07 4.14
C LYS A 495 -4.96 2.54 2.68
N TYR A 496 -3.78 2.75 2.08
CA TYR A 496 -3.61 3.20 0.70
C TYR A 496 -2.90 2.11 -0.10
N ARG A 497 -3.57 1.58 -1.12
CA ARG A 497 -3.13 0.42 -1.90
C ARG A 497 -3.30 0.76 -3.37
N GLY A 498 -2.22 0.67 -4.14
CA GLY A 498 -2.24 1.19 -5.48
C GLY A 498 -1.06 0.73 -6.32
N ILE A 499 -1.03 1.28 -7.52
CA ILE A 499 0.05 1.08 -8.49
C ILE A 499 0.57 2.44 -8.95
N PHE A 500 1.77 2.43 -9.52
CA PHE A 500 2.34 3.56 -10.22
C PHE A 500 2.55 3.16 -11.67
N ILE A 501 1.96 3.91 -12.60
CA ILE A 501 2.24 3.78 -14.02
C ILE A 501 3.51 4.57 -14.32
N ASN A 502 4.60 3.83 -14.54
CA ASN A 502 5.94 4.36 -14.80
C ASN A 502 6.59 3.55 -15.92
N ASP A 503 7.58 4.13 -16.60
CA ASP A 503 8.22 3.52 -17.79
C ASP A 503 7.14 3.11 -18.80
N GLU A 504 6.23 4.05 -19.07
CA GLU A 504 4.95 3.80 -19.75
C GLU A 504 5.03 3.83 -21.28
N GLU A 505 6.22 3.76 -21.90
CA GLU A 505 6.40 3.91 -23.35
C GLU A 505 5.47 2.99 -24.15
N ARG A 506 5.29 1.73 -23.69
CA ARG A 506 4.37 0.78 -24.34
C ARG A 506 2.90 1.09 -24.13
N LEU A 507 2.54 1.68 -23.00
CA LEU A 507 1.18 2.16 -22.78
C LEU A 507 0.89 3.38 -23.64
N VAL A 508 1.90 4.22 -23.90
CA VAL A 508 1.80 5.36 -24.81
C VAL A 508 1.60 4.91 -26.24
N ASP A 509 2.43 3.97 -26.73
CA ASP A 509 2.26 3.35 -28.06
C ASP A 509 0.83 2.78 -28.22
N TRP A 510 0.37 2.03 -27.20
CA TRP A 510 -0.94 1.40 -27.22
C TRP A 510 -2.08 2.43 -27.18
N ALA A 511 -1.95 3.50 -26.38
CA ALA A 511 -2.93 4.58 -26.33
C ALA A 511 -3.02 5.30 -27.68
N GLU A 512 -1.90 5.58 -28.34
CA GLU A 512 -1.85 6.23 -29.64
C GLU A 512 -2.49 5.37 -30.75
N GLU A 513 -2.33 4.05 -30.71
CA GLU A 513 -2.98 3.13 -31.66
C GLU A 513 -4.52 3.21 -31.59
N HIS A 514 -5.06 3.35 -30.38
CA HIS A 514 -6.51 3.40 -30.14
C HIS A 514 -7.09 4.80 -30.27
N PHE A 515 -6.28 5.83 -30.01
CA PHE A 515 -6.70 7.24 -29.96
C PHE A 515 -5.77 8.16 -30.77
N PRO A 516 -5.57 7.92 -32.09
CA PRO A 516 -4.53 8.62 -32.87
C PRO A 516 -4.79 10.12 -33.07
N ASN A 517 -6.05 10.54 -32.93
CA ASN A 517 -6.50 11.92 -33.16
C ASN A 517 -7.02 12.59 -31.87
N ASP A 518 -6.69 12.04 -30.70
CA ASP A 518 -7.16 12.58 -29.43
C ASP A 518 -6.45 13.88 -29.08
N VAL A 519 -7.22 14.87 -28.66
CA VAL A 519 -6.75 16.23 -28.41
C VAL A 519 -7.35 16.78 -27.12
N ALA A 520 -6.52 17.50 -26.37
CA ALA A 520 -6.92 18.19 -25.17
C ALA A 520 -7.78 19.43 -25.51
N HIS A 521 -8.33 20.05 -24.46
CA HIS A 521 -9.16 21.26 -24.52
C HIS A 521 -8.58 22.43 -25.35
N ASP A 522 -7.25 22.51 -25.51
CA ASP A 522 -6.57 23.55 -26.29
C ASP A 522 -6.14 23.11 -27.70
N GLY A 523 -6.56 21.91 -28.13
CA GLY A 523 -6.19 21.33 -29.42
C GLY A 523 -4.83 20.63 -29.44
N THR A 524 -4.10 20.58 -28.32
CA THR A 524 -2.85 19.82 -28.20
C THR A 524 -3.14 18.33 -28.25
N LYS A 525 -2.38 17.56 -29.03
CA LYS A 525 -2.48 16.08 -29.05
C LYS A 525 -2.27 15.51 -27.64
N ILE A 526 -3.13 14.57 -27.24
CA ILE A 526 -2.94 13.78 -26.03
C ILE A 526 -2.01 12.62 -26.37
N ASN A 527 -0.89 12.52 -25.66
CA ASN A 527 0.02 11.39 -25.71
C ASN A 527 -0.14 10.56 -24.44
N GLY A 528 -0.28 9.24 -24.56
CA GLY A 528 -0.46 8.35 -23.42
C GLY A 528 -1.91 8.22 -22.95
N PRO A 529 -2.13 7.71 -21.73
CA PRO A 529 -3.47 7.36 -21.26
C PRO A 529 -4.38 8.59 -21.10
N ASN A 530 -5.51 8.58 -21.82
CA ASN A 530 -6.61 9.53 -21.67
C ASN A 530 -7.63 9.05 -20.62
N GLU A 531 -8.73 9.80 -20.47
CA GLU A 531 -9.76 9.50 -19.47
C GLU A 531 -10.37 8.11 -19.62
N TYR A 532 -10.49 7.60 -20.85
CA TYR A 532 -11.10 6.29 -21.11
C TYR A 532 -10.20 5.15 -20.65
N ILE A 533 -8.90 5.25 -20.93
CA ILE A 533 -7.91 4.27 -20.47
C ILE A 533 -7.84 4.27 -18.94
N TYR A 534 -7.83 5.46 -18.34
CA TYR A 534 -7.84 5.58 -16.88
C TYR A 534 -9.09 5.01 -16.24
N ARG A 535 -10.29 5.16 -16.83
CA ARG A 535 -11.53 4.54 -16.32
C ARG A 535 -11.41 3.02 -16.22
N HIS A 536 -10.90 2.36 -17.26
CA HIS A 536 -10.63 0.91 -17.22
C HIS A 536 -9.61 0.55 -16.14
N LEU A 537 -8.57 1.38 -15.96
CA LEU A 537 -7.56 1.16 -14.92
C LEU A 537 -8.13 1.32 -13.51
N PHE A 538 -8.98 2.32 -13.28
CA PHE A 538 -9.65 2.58 -12.01
C PHE A 538 -10.54 1.40 -11.62
N GLU A 539 -11.31 0.86 -12.57
CA GLU A 539 -12.12 -0.34 -12.35
C GLU A 539 -11.25 -1.52 -11.89
N ALA A 540 -10.14 -1.78 -12.58
CA ALA A 540 -9.23 -2.87 -12.25
C ALA A 540 -8.59 -2.71 -10.86
N ILE A 541 -8.18 -1.49 -10.50
CA ILE A 541 -7.65 -1.17 -9.17
C ILE A 541 -8.70 -1.49 -8.11
N LEU A 542 -9.95 -1.06 -8.28
CA LEU A 542 -11.00 -1.34 -7.30
C LEU A 542 -11.36 -2.83 -7.23
N ARG A 543 -11.44 -3.53 -8.36
CA ARG A 543 -11.72 -4.98 -8.42
C ARG A 543 -10.61 -5.81 -7.77
N THR A 544 -9.38 -5.31 -7.71
CA THR A 544 -8.26 -5.94 -6.98
C THR A 544 -8.17 -5.49 -5.51
N GLY A 545 -9.11 -4.66 -5.05
CA GLY A 545 -9.15 -4.13 -3.68
C GLY A 545 -8.21 -2.95 -3.43
N GLY A 546 -7.63 -2.35 -4.46
CA GLY A 546 -6.85 -1.12 -4.40
C GLY A 546 -7.73 0.13 -4.42
N ASN A 547 -7.17 1.27 -4.02
CA ASN A 547 -7.85 2.57 -3.95
C ASN A 547 -6.99 3.77 -4.37
N THR A 548 -5.72 3.57 -4.74
CA THR A 548 -4.77 4.66 -5.00
C THR A 548 -4.10 4.49 -6.35
N LEU A 549 -3.80 5.60 -7.04
CA LEU A 549 -3.04 5.59 -8.29
C LEU A 549 -2.01 6.72 -8.33
N TRP A 550 -0.80 6.40 -8.77
CA TRP A 550 0.14 7.37 -9.34
C TRP A 550 0.06 7.27 -10.88
N PRO A 551 -0.34 8.34 -11.57
CA PRO A 551 -0.55 8.30 -13.01
C PRO A 551 0.76 8.30 -13.80
N ALA A 552 0.65 8.01 -15.09
CA ALA A 552 1.74 8.16 -16.05
C ALA A 552 2.23 9.62 -16.09
N MET A 553 3.54 9.82 -16.22
CA MET A 553 4.18 11.08 -15.80
C MET A 553 5.44 11.48 -16.59
N HIS A 554 5.95 10.63 -17.49
CA HIS A 554 7.19 10.93 -18.20
C HIS A 554 7.00 12.03 -19.28
N GLU A 555 8.11 12.57 -19.78
CA GLU A 555 8.18 13.71 -20.72
C GLU A 555 7.41 13.53 -22.05
N TYR A 556 7.17 12.30 -22.45
CA TYR A 556 6.43 11.94 -23.65
C TYR A 556 4.94 11.67 -23.38
N THR A 557 4.50 11.76 -22.12
CA THR A 557 3.11 11.56 -21.70
C THR A 557 2.45 12.90 -21.35
N THR A 558 1.21 13.09 -21.79
CA THR A 558 0.39 14.23 -21.37
C THR A 558 0.09 14.12 -19.87
N ALA A 559 0.44 15.15 -19.10
CA ALA A 559 0.24 15.16 -17.66
C ALA A 559 -1.22 14.88 -17.27
N PHE A 560 -1.42 14.06 -16.22
CA PHE A 560 -2.75 13.60 -15.78
C PHE A 560 -3.79 14.70 -15.64
N ASN A 561 -3.39 15.87 -15.12
CA ASN A 561 -4.28 16.98 -14.87
C ASN A 561 -4.26 18.07 -15.97
N TYR A 562 -3.77 17.75 -17.17
CA TYR A 562 -3.64 18.71 -18.28
C TYR A 562 -4.96 18.96 -19.00
N ASP A 563 -5.67 17.89 -19.38
CA ASP A 563 -6.90 18.03 -20.15
C ASP A 563 -8.09 18.40 -19.26
N LEU A 564 -8.82 19.44 -19.64
CA LEU A 564 -9.87 20.07 -18.86
C LEU A 564 -11.23 19.89 -19.54
N ASP A 565 -12.29 19.74 -18.74
CA ASP A 565 -13.65 19.82 -19.23
C ASP A 565 -14.10 21.29 -19.40
N THR A 566 -15.36 21.48 -19.80
CA THR A 566 -15.96 22.80 -20.03
C THR A 566 -16.03 23.68 -18.78
N ASP A 567 -15.91 23.09 -17.59
CA ASP A 567 -15.94 23.79 -16.31
C ASP A 567 -14.52 24.04 -15.75
N ASN A 568 -13.48 23.83 -16.58
CA ASN A 568 -12.07 23.90 -16.21
C ASN A 568 -11.66 22.86 -15.15
N ILE A 569 -12.34 21.72 -15.12
CA ILE A 569 -12.03 20.62 -14.20
C ILE A 569 -11.19 19.58 -14.95
N PRO A 570 -10.07 19.09 -14.39
CA PRO A 570 -9.28 18.06 -15.05
C PRO A 570 -10.08 16.77 -15.26
N LYS A 571 -10.21 16.34 -16.51
CA LYS A 571 -11.07 15.21 -16.90
C LYS A 571 -10.68 13.90 -16.22
N ASN A 572 -9.38 13.57 -16.22
CA ASN A 572 -8.89 12.35 -15.59
C ASN A 572 -9.11 12.36 -14.06
N ALA A 573 -8.95 13.53 -13.41
CA ALA A 573 -9.19 13.66 -11.97
C ALA A 573 -10.68 13.53 -11.62
N LYS A 574 -11.55 14.10 -12.45
CA LYS A 574 -13.00 13.92 -12.34
C LYS A 574 -13.39 12.45 -12.50
N ALA A 575 -12.82 11.75 -13.48
CA ALA A 575 -13.02 10.31 -13.64
C ALA A 575 -12.51 9.51 -12.43
N ALA A 576 -11.34 9.84 -11.86
CA ALA A 576 -10.86 9.20 -10.64
C ALA A 576 -11.83 9.37 -9.47
N ASP A 577 -12.38 10.58 -9.30
CA ASP A 577 -13.37 10.89 -8.27
C ASP A 577 -14.72 10.17 -8.48
N GLU A 578 -15.15 9.98 -9.72
CA GLU A 578 -16.32 9.14 -10.05
C GLU A 578 -16.12 7.67 -9.67
N TYR A 579 -14.88 7.18 -9.76
CA TYR A 579 -14.51 5.83 -9.35
C TYR A 579 -14.23 5.71 -7.84
N GLY A 580 -13.93 6.82 -7.17
CA GLY A 580 -13.46 6.85 -5.80
C GLY A 580 -11.98 6.50 -5.65
N ILE A 581 -11.18 6.64 -6.72
CA ILE A 581 -9.72 6.47 -6.67
C ILE A 581 -9.07 7.70 -6.04
N ILE A 582 -8.20 7.45 -5.08
CA ILE A 582 -7.38 8.45 -4.42
C ILE A 582 -6.16 8.72 -5.29
N MET A 583 -6.09 9.92 -5.84
CA MET A 583 -4.98 10.28 -6.72
C MET A 583 -3.77 10.73 -5.90
N SER A 584 -2.59 10.34 -6.35
CA SER A 584 -1.32 10.83 -5.82
C SER A 584 -0.29 10.88 -6.94
N THR A 585 0.94 11.25 -6.63
CA THR A 585 2.00 11.46 -7.60
C THR A 585 3.32 10.90 -7.10
N SER A 586 4.31 10.81 -7.98
CA SER A 586 5.62 10.30 -7.59
C SER A 586 6.37 11.23 -6.64
N HIS A 587 7.51 10.76 -6.13
CA HIS A 587 8.41 11.45 -5.21
C HIS A 587 9.00 12.77 -5.75
N CYS A 588 8.94 13.03 -7.05
CA CYS A 588 9.39 14.31 -7.65
C CYS A 588 8.25 15.24 -8.07
N GLU A 589 7.00 14.84 -7.87
CA GLU A 589 5.82 15.55 -8.37
C GLU A 589 5.03 16.18 -7.21
N ILE A 590 5.63 17.21 -6.62
CA ILE A 590 5.15 17.82 -5.38
C ILE A 590 3.76 18.43 -5.57
N LEU A 591 2.85 18.13 -4.64
CA LEU A 591 1.48 18.66 -4.63
C LEU A 591 0.70 18.42 -5.94
N LEU A 592 0.82 17.20 -6.49
CA LEU A 592 0.15 16.74 -7.73
C LEU A 592 0.59 17.45 -9.01
N ARG A 593 1.75 18.09 -8.99
CA ARG A 593 2.34 18.73 -10.18
C ARG A 593 3.24 17.75 -10.90
N ASN A 594 2.87 17.39 -12.12
CA ASN A 594 3.75 16.73 -13.06
C ASN A 594 4.77 17.75 -13.58
N ASN A 595 5.86 17.91 -12.86
CA ASN A 595 6.84 18.96 -13.12
C ASN A 595 7.40 18.90 -14.56
N VAL A 596 7.64 17.70 -15.09
CA VAL A 596 8.18 17.53 -16.45
C VAL A 596 7.24 18.05 -17.53
N GLY A 597 5.95 17.72 -17.47
CA GLY A 597 4.96 18.15 -18.46
C GLY A 597 4.38 19.54 -18.20
N GLU A 598 4.43 20.06 -16.96
CA GLU A 598 3.73 21.29 -16.59
C GLU A 598 4.66 22.48 -16.29
N TRP A 599 5.85 22.27 -15.71
CA TRP A 599 6.65 23.37 -15.18
C TRP A 599 7.19 24.29 -16.28
N GLN A 600 7.70 23.75 -17.40
CA GLN A 600 8.30 24.56 -18.44
C GLN A 600 7.29 25.55 -19.06
N LYS A 601 6.07 25.09 -19.36
CA LYS A 601 4.98 25.94 -19.86
C LYS A 601 4.64 27.03 -18.85
N TRP A 602 4.40 26.64 -17.59
CA TRP A 602 4.06 27.57 -16.52
C TRP A 602 5.16 28.61 -16.28
N TYR A 603 6.43 28.18 -16.26
CA TYR A 603 7.60 29.04 -16.14
C TYR A 603 7.64 30.09 -17.26
N ASN A 604 7.45 29.69 -18.52
CA ASN A 604 7.49 30.62 -19.65
C ASN A 604 6.38 31.68 -19.56
N GLU A 605 5.17 31.28 -19.15
CA GLU A 605 4.02 32.16 -18.99
C GLU A 605 4.16 33.12 -17.79
N ASN A 606 4.88 32.72 -16.75
CA ASN A 606 4.94 33.42 -15.47
C ASN A 606 6.30 34.05 -15.13
N LYS A 607 7.33 33.88 -15.99
CA LYS A 607 8.70 34.36 -15.75
C LYS A 607 8.78 35.84 -15.37
N ALA A 608 8.11 36.70 -16.16
CA ALA A 608 8.11 38.14 -15.91
C ALA A 608 7.32 38.51 -14.65
N LYS A 609 6.18 37.84 -14.40
CA LYS A 609 5.28 38.11 -13.28
C LYS A 609 5.94 37.86 -11.92
N TYR A 610 6.74 36.80 -11.81
CA TYR A 610 7.42 36.44 -10.55
C TYR A 610 8.91 36.79 -10.53
N ASN A 611 9.43 37.47 -11.56
CA ASN A 611 10.85 37.75 -11.73
C ASN A 611 11.72 36.49 -11.53
N ILE A 612 11.34 35.40 -12.21
CA ILE A 612 11.93 34.08 -11.99
C ILE A 612 13.40 34.08 -12.46
N GLN A 613 14.29 33.67 -11.57
CA GLN A 613 15.74 33.57 -11.77
C GLN A 613 16.16 32.16 -12.23
N GLY A 614 17.30 32.05 -12.90
CA GLY A 614 17.84 30.81 -13.45
C GLY A 614 18.16 30.94 -14.95
N SER A 615 19.14 30.15 -15.42
CA SER A 615 19.54 30.13 -16.84
C SER A 615 18.43 29.62 -17.76
N ASP A 616 17.63 28.69 -17.27
CA ASP A 616 16.56 27.99 -17.98
C ASP A 616 15.50 27.50 -16.98
N TYR A 617 14.44 26.84 -17.48
CA TYR A 617 13.36 26.35 -16.64
C TYR A 617 13.84 25.31 -15.60
N ASN A 618 14.84 24.48 -15.92
CA ASN A 618 15.37 23.46 -15.02
C ASN A 618 16.16 24.11 -13.87
N ALA A 619 16.99 25.11 -14.17
CA ALA A 619 17.70 25.90 -13.17
C ALA A 619 16.75 26.76 -12.33
N ALA A 620 15.64 27.20 -12.93
CA ALA A 620 14.61 28.00 -12.25
C ALA A 620 13.75 27.20 -11.26
N TYR A 621 13.69 25.87 -11.36
CA TYR A 621 13.04 25.02 -10.35
C TYR A 621 13.93 24.85 -9.11
N ASP A 622 14.15 25.97 -8.42
CA ASP A 622 14.97 26.09 -7.22
C ASP A 622 14.21 26.92 -6.20
N TYR A 623 13.82 26.28 -5.08
CA TYR A 623 13.02 26.93 -4.03
C TYR A 623 13.77 28.04 -3.30
N THR A 624 15.10 28.00 -3.30
CA THR A 624 15.97 28.98 -2.62
C THR A 624 16.09 30.27 -3.43
N LEU A 625 15.90 30.19 -4.75
CA LEU A 625 15.87 31.32 -5.67
C LEU A 625 14.45 31.83 -5.92
N ASN A 626 13.52 30.91 -6.17
CA ASN A 626 12.21 31.21 -6.78
C ASN A 626 11.03 30.81 -5.89
N LYS A 627 11.18 30.94 -4.57
CA LYS A 627 10.17 30.56 -3.56
C LYS A 627 8.74 31.02 -3.92
N ALA A 628 8.56 32.28 -4.30
CA ALA A 628 7.24 32.83 -4.60
C ALA A 628 6.61 32.18 -5.85
N ALA A 629 7.41 31.91 -6.89
CA ALA A 629 6.96 31.29 -8.12
C ALA A 629 6.57 29.81 -7.88
N ILE A 630 7.43 29.05 -7.19
CA ILE A 630 7.17 27.63 -6.90
C ILE A 630 5.96 27.46 -5.99
N LEU A 631 5.80 28.31 -4.96
CA LEU A 631 4.60 28.32 -4.13
C LEU A 631 3.33 28.64 -4.92
N ALA A 632 3.39 29.58 -5.88
CA ALA A 632 2.25 29.89 -6.73
C ALA A 632 1.89 28.71 -7.64
N TYR A 633 2.89 28.11 -8.28
CA TYR A 633 2.75 26.91 -9.09
C TYR A 633 2.11 25.77 -8.31
N TRP A 634 2.59 25.43 -7.10
CA TRP A 634 1.94 24.40 -6.29
C TRP A 634 0.53 24.78 -5.83
N LYS A 635 0.32 26.03 -5.41
CA LYS A 635 -0.98 26.52 -4.91
C LYS A 635 -2.07 26.39 -5.96
N GLU A 636 -1.78 26.72 -7.21
CA GLU A 636 -2.73 26.57 -8.32
C GLU A 636 -3.26 25.13 -8.42
N ARG A 637 -2.38 24.12 -8.40
CA ARG A 637 -2.80 22.71 -8.47
C ARG A 637 -3.59 22.27 -7.25
N VAL A 638 -3.17 22.67 -6.05
CA VAL A 638 -3.93 22.40 -4.82
C VAL A 638 -5.34 22.98 -4.92
N LEU A 639 -5.50 24.20 -5.46
CA LEU A 639 -6.81 24.82 -5.65
C LEU A 639 -7.65 24.11 -6.72
N THR A 640 -7.05 23.70 -7.84
CA THR A 640 -7.75 22.95 -8.90
C THR A 640 -8.24 21.59 -8.41
N ASN A 641 -7.45 20.89 -7.58
CA ASN A 641 -7.76 19.53 -7.13
C ASN A 641 -8.40 19.45 -5.73
N ARG A 642 -8.70 20.59 -5.09
CA ARG A 642 -9.17 20.66 -3.68
C ARG A 642 -10.46 19.89 -3.36
N HIS A 643 -11.28 19.63 -4.39
CA HIS A 643 -12.56 18.94 -4.24
C HIS A 643 -12.44 17.42 -4.42
N PHE A 644 -11.29 16.95 -4.92
CA PHE A 644 -11.01 15.53 -5.11
C PHE A 644 -10.31 14.94 -3.88
N GLU A 645 -10.38 13.62 -3.75
CA GLU A 645 -9.63 12.89 -2.74
C GLU A 645 -8.21 12.60 -3.25
N ASN A 646 -7.20 13.19 -2.62
CA ASN A 646 -5.82 13.08 -3.06
C ASN A 646 -4.85 12.85 -1.89
N ILE A 647 -3.69 12.23 -2.18
CA ILE A 647 -2.52 12.23 -1.28
C ILE A 647 -1.50 13.22 -1.86
N PHE A 648 -1.29 14.31 -1.13
CA PHE A 648 -0.36 15.36 -1.50
C PHE A 648 1.07 15.00 -1.11
N VAL A 649 1.92 14.76 -2.11
CA VAL A 649 3.37 14.57 -1.89
C VAL A 649 3.99 15.89 -1.44
N LEU A 650 4.75 15.83 -0.34
CA LEU A 650 5.52 16.94 0.21
C LEU A 650 7.02 16.71 -0.02
N GLY A 651 7.80 17.78 0.15
CA GLY A 651 9.25 17.78 -0.10
C GLY A 651 9.60 18.55 -1.36
N ILE A 652 10.83 18.39 -1.85
CA ILE A 652 11.28 18.95 -3.12
C ILE A 652 12.39 18.10 -3.72
N ARG A 653 12.33 17.89 -5.04
CA ARG A 653 13.36 17.26 -5.87
C ARG A 653 13.60 18.12 -7.12
N GLY A 654 14.39 17.61 -8.07
CA GLY A 654 14.49 18.24 -9.40
C GLY A 654 13.16 18.19 -10.16
N VAL A 655 13.15 18.77 -11.36
CA VAL A 655 11.98 18.76 -12.26
C VAL A 655 11.54 17.33 -12.63
N HIS A 656 12.47 16.38 -12.69
CA HIS A 656 12.21 14.94 -12.84
C HIS A 656 12.95 14.16 -11.74
N ASP A 657 13.40 12.94 -12.00
CA ASP A 657 14.12 12.06 -11.09
C ASP A 657 15.57 12.53 -10.79
N GLY A 658 15.74 13.82 -10.55
CA GLY A 658 17.00 14.48 -10.24
C GLY A 658 17.09 14.97 -8.79
N ALA A 659 18.32 15.30 -8.40
CA ALA A 659 18.57 15.98 -7.13
C ALA A 659 17.89 17.38 -7.14
N PRO A 660 17.37 17.83 -5.99
CA PRO A 660 16.89 19.20 -5.84
C PRO A 660 18.04 20.21 -6.04
N ARG A 661 17.70 21.41 -6.52
CA ARG A 661 18.64 22.52 -6.74
C ARG A 661 18.55 23.53 -5.60
N TYR A 662 19.71 24.06 -5.21
CA TYR A 662 19.86 24.97 -4.07
C TYR A 662 20.98 26.01 -4.27
N ALA A 663 20.84 26.88 -5.27
CA ALA A 663 21.88 27.86 -5.60
C ALA A 663 22.28 28.78 -4.42
N ASN A 664 21.37 29.02 -3.47
CA ASN A 664 21.59 29.91 -2.33
C ASN A 664 21.74 29.20 -0.97
N LEU A 665 21.83 27.85 -0.92
CA LEU A 665 22.18 27.16 0.33
C LEU A 665 23.71 27.08 0.46
N GLN A 666 24.33 28.14 0.98
CA GLN A 666 25.68 28.06 1.52
C GLN A 666 25.62 27.71 3.01
N GLY A 667 26.09 26.53 3.38
CA GLY A 667 26.34 26.10 4.76
C GLY A 667 25.09 25.92 5.63
N ALA A 668 24.66 24.68 5.81
CA ALA A 668 23.90 24.25 6.99
C ALA A 668 24.79 23.32 7.82
#